data_AF-A0A951BNK5-F1
#
_entry.id   AF-A0A951BNK5-F1
#
_cell.length_a   1.000
_cell.length_b   1.000
_cell.length_c   1.000
_cell.angle_alpha   90.00
_cell.angle_beta   90.00
_cell.angle_gamma   90.00
#
_symmetry.space_group_name_H-M   'P 1'
#
loop_
_entity.id
_entity.type
_entity.pdbx_description
1 polymer ?
#
loop_
_entity_poly.entity_id
_entity_poly.type
_entity_poly.pdbx_seq_one_letter_code
_entity_poly.pdbx_strand_id
1 'polypeptide(L)'
;MSTATVEVSSPWDRFRTALTPREWSGIAGMVGFILLLNVVGWGVLAAFVAPHRYDLGASGVFGIGLGFTAYAFGMRHAFDADHIAAIDNTTRKLMAEGKRPLSVGFWFSLGHSTIVFLLSLLLSLGVRALAAPVENGSSTLHKATGVIGTSVSGVFLYIIGIINLVVLVGIIKVFRRMRQGSFDEVELENQLNNRGFMNRFLNRATRAVRKPRHMYPVGVLFGLGFDTATEVGLLVLAAGAAAFALPWYAILVLPILFAAGMSMFDTADGCFMNFAYGWAFAKPVRKVFYNMTVTALSVAVALIIGTIELVSILTEQLGIDTGPLAAIGNLDLNNVGFAIVGLFVVTWILALAVWRFARIEDRWIAQLKAPPNHRVAPIDSEQDAISSGDQRALPAARPCWGWGVHEITGLREPANWISGRFDDTAERRLANRAVGVSAVGLAVTGLLELVVALITGSVGLLGDALHNLSDVSTSAVVFLGFRISKRTPTERYPYGWERAEDLAGLGVALVIWASAVFAGVESVRKLLANEGTSHVGAGIAAAVLGIVGNQLVAHYKLRVGRRIQSATLVSDAKHSWLDALSSAGALAGLSAVAFGQRWGDPVAGLAVTLFICHVGYEVTRDIGRRLLDGVDAGVLVAAEHAAAVEGVDHIHARARWTGRTLRIEIEGWVDPALAVRDADHLGRHVADAVHAAVPEARVITFIPQATSLPAASVRDAGR
;
A
#
# COMPACT_ATOMS: atom_id res chain seq x y z
N MET A 1 -12.71 -58.24 25.56
CA MET A 1 -12.09 -57.31 24.58
C MET A 1 -12.00 -55.95 25.25
N SER A 2 -10.81 -55.38 25.24
CA SER A 2 -10.29 -54.40 26.20
C SER A 2 -11.02 -53.05 26.20
N THR A 3 -11.41 -52.59 27.39
CA THR A 3 -11.73 -51.18 27.67
C THR A 3 -10.47 -50.35 27.52
N ALA A 4 -10.30 -49.67 26.38
CA ALA A 4 -9.23 -48.71 26.19
C ALA A 4 -9.46 -47.52 27.14
N THR A 5 -8.76 -47.53 28.26
CA THR A 5 -8.57 -46.38 29.13
C THR A 5 -7.85 -45.31 28.32
N VAL A 6 -8.55 -44.21 28.01
CA VAL A 6 -7.92 -43.01 27.45
C VAL A 6 -7.00 -42.45 28.52
N GLU A 7 -5.70 -42.79 28.43
CA GLU A 7 -4.68 -42.17 29.26
C GLU A 7 -4.69 -40.65 29.02
N VAL A 8 -5.00 -39.92 30.09
CA VAL A 8 -4.90 -38.46 30.09
C VAL A 8 -3.42 -38.11 30.11
N SER A 9 -2.83 -38.01 28.92
CA SER A 9 -1.45 -37.56 28.73
C SER A 9 -1.18 -36.26 29.49
N SER A 10 -0.01 -36.18 30.14
CA SER A 10 0.42 -35.00 30.88
C SER A 10 0.40 -33.75 29.97
N PRO A 11 0.21 -32.53 30.50
CA PRO A 11 0.28 -31.31 29.69
C PRO A 11 1.59 -31.21 28.88
N TRP A 12 2.67 -31.78 29.41
CA TRP A 12 4.00 -31.84 28.80
C TRP A 12 4.11 -32.84 27.64
N ASP A 13 3.43 -33.99 27.72
CA ASP A 13 3.40 -34.96 26.61
C ASP A 13 2.56 -34.44 25.44
N ARG A 14 1.44 -33.77 25.72
CA ARG A 14 0.66 -33.04 24.70
C ARG A 14 1.46 -31.94 24.02
N PHE A 15 2.32 -31.24 24.78
CA PHE A 15 3.19 -30.19 24.26
C PHE A 15 4.30 -30.77 23.35
N ARG A 16 4.92 -31.89 23.74
CA ARG A 16 5.95 -32.56 22.94
C ARG A 16 5.41 -33.17 21.64
N THR A 17 4.19 -33.72 21.66
CA THR A 17 3.54 -34.27 20.47
C THR A 17 2.87 -33.21 19.57
N ALA A 18 2.80 -31.94 20.01
CA ALA A 18 2.13 -30.88 19.26
C ALA A 18 2.97 -30.28 18.12
N LEU A 19 4.31 -30.43 18.16
CA LEU A 19 5.25 -29.84 17.21
C LEU A 19 5.90 -30.92 16.34
N THR A 20 5.91 -30.70 15.04
CA THR A 20 6.57 -31.58 14.07
C THR A 20 8.10 -31.51 14.22
N PRO A 21 8.85 -32.55 13.82
CA PRO A 21 10.32 -32.53 13.85
C PRO A 21 10.94 -31.35 13.10
N ARG A 22 10.29 -30.89 12.03
CA ARG A 22 10.71 -29.70 11.26
C ARG A 22 10.53 -28.41 12.06
N GLU A 23 9.44 -28.26 12.80
CA GLU A 23 9.21 -27.09 13.67
C GLU A 23 10.22 -27.05 14.82
N TRP A 24 10.53 -28.20 15.42
CA TRP A 24 11.61 -28.33 16.41
C TRP A 24 12.97 -27.94 15.84
N SER A 25 13.32 -28.40 14.63
CA SER A 25 14.56 -28.00 13.98
C SER A 25 14.62 -26.49 13.69
N GLY A 26 13.49 -25.87 13.37
CA GLY A 26 13.39 -24.43 13.15
C GLY A 26 13.58 -23.63 14.43
N ILE A 27 12.94 -24.03 15.54
CA ILE A 27 13.12 -23.42 16.87
C ILE A 27 14.57 -23.58 17.32
N ALA A 28 15.14 -24.78 17.21
CA ALA A 28 16.52 -25.05 17.58
C ALA A 28 17.50 -24.19 16.76
N GLY A 29 17.25 -23.99 15.46
CA GLY A 29 18.04 -23.09 14.62
C GLY A 29 17.98 -21.62 15.06
N MET A 30 16.79 -21.10 15.39
CA MET A 30 16.62 -19.72 15.89
C MET A 30 17.31 -19.53 17.24
N VAL A 31 17.05 -20.43 18.19
CA VAL A 31 17.69 -20.41 19.52
C VAL A 31 19.20 -20.53 19.39
N GLY A 32 19.69 -21.43 18.54
CA GLY A 32 21.12 -21.57 18.27
C GLY A 32 21.75 -20.29 17.71
N PHE A 33 21.06 -19.57 16.83
CA PHE A 33 21.53 -18.28 16.31
C PHE A 33 21.51 -17.17 17.37
N ILE A 34 20.47 -17.08 18.19
CA ILE A 34 20.39 -16.11 19.31
C ILE A 34 21.49 -16.39 20.34
N LEU A 35 21.75 -17.66 20.64
CA LEU A 35 22.86 -18.06 21.50
C LEU A 35 24.20 -17.72 20.86
N LEU A 36 24.37 -17.91 19.55
CA LEU A 36 25.57 -17.49 18.83
C LEU A 36 25.81 -15.98 18.95
N LEU A 37 24.78 -15.15 18.76
CA LEU A 37 24.89 -13.70 18.94
C LEU A 37 25.30 -13.34 20.37
N ASN A 38 24.74 -14.02 21.38
CA ASN A 38 25.14 -13.83 22.78
C ASN A 38 26.59 -14.25 23.03
N VAL A 39 27.00 -15.42 22.56
CA VAL A 39 28.36 -15.94 22.74
C VAL A 39 29.37 -15.04 22.03
N VAL A 40 29.09 -14.60 20.81
CA VAL A 40 29.96 -13.68 20.07
C VAL A 40 29.99 -12.31 20.74
N GLY A 41 28.84 -11.70 21.03
CA GLY A 41 28.76 -10.38 21.65
C GLY A 41 29.42 -10.34 23.02
N TRP A 42 28.98 -11.18 23.96
CA TRP A 42 29.54 -11.22 25.31
C TRP A 42 30.96 -11.78 25.35
N GLY A 43 31.28 -12.75 24.48
CA GLY A 43 32.63 -13.33 24.39
C GLY A 43 33.64 -12.33 23.88
N VAL A 44 33.32 -11.58 22.81
CA VAL A 44 34.18 -10.50 22.31
C VAL A 44 34.33 -9.41 23.37
N LEU A 45 33.23 -8.99 24.01
CA LEU A 45 33.26 -7.98 25.05
C LEU A 45 34.14 -8.40 26.25
N ALA A 46 33.97 -9.62 26.76
CA ALA A 46 34.67 -10.09 27.95
C ALA A 46 36.13 -10.48 27.69
N ALA A 47 36.45 -11.07 26.54
CA ALA A 47 37.80 -11.56 26.24
C ALA A 47 38.70 -10.52 25.57
N PHE A 48 38.14 -9.63 24.73
CA PHE A 48 38.93 -8.72 23.89
C PHE A 48 38.71 -7.25 24.21
N VAL A 49 37.60 -6.86 24.83
CA VAL A 49 37.32 -5.43 25.06
C VAL A 49 37.50 -5.03 26.53
N ALA A 50 36.81 -5.69 27.45
CA ALA A 50 36.86 -5.40 28.89
C ALA A 50 38.27 -5.49 29.51
N PRO A 51 39.16 -6.43 29.12
CA PRO A 51 40.51 -6.51 29.68
C PRO A 51 41.40 -5.32 29.30
N HIS A 52 41.15 -4.70 28.14
CA HIS A 52 41.95 -3.57 27.64
C HIS A 52 41.55 -2.22 28.27
N ARG A 53 40.45 -2.17 29.02
CA ARG A 53 39.94 -0.99 29.74
C ARG A 53 39.99 0.29 28.90
N TYR A 54 39.39 0.27 27.71
CA TYR A 54 39.32 1.47 26.87
C TYR A 54 38.59 2.59 27.61
N ASP A 55 39.25 3.74 27.75
CA ASP A 55 38.68 4.90 28.43
C ASP A 55 37.79 5.70 27.46
N LEU A 56 36.52 5.88 27.83
CA LEU A 56 35.53 6.64 27.06
C LEU A 56 35.27 8.03 27.67
N GLY A 57 36.16 8.51 28.54
CA GLY A 57 36.02 9.83 29.17
C GLY A 57 34.83 9.88 30.14
N ALA A 58 33.91 10.83 29.94
CA ALA A 58 32.78 11.06 30.85
C ALA A 58 31.81 9.86 30.98
N SER A 59 31.83 8.94 30.03
CA SER A 59 30.99 7.73 29.99
C SER A 59 31.61 6.55 30.74
N GLY A 60 32.83 6.69 31.28
CA GLY A 60 33.54 5.64 32.01
C GLY A 60 34.32 4.68 31.10
N VAL A 61 34.60 3.47 31.59
CA VAL A 61 35.38 2.46 30.86
C VAL A 61 34.48 1.64 29.92
N PHE A 62 34.88 1.46 28.67
CA PHE A 62 34.23 0.54 27.73
C PHE A 62 34.32 -0.89 28.28
N GLY A 63 33.23 -1.38 28.82
CA GLY A 63 33.21 -2.65 29.52
C GLY A 63 31.83 -3.28 29.58
N ILE A 64 31.68 -4.23 30.51
CA ILE A 64 30.48 -5.06 30.65
C ILE A 64 29.21 -4.22 30.85
N GLY A 65 29.30 -3.08 31.55
CA GLY A 65 28.18 -2.16 31.76
C GLY A 65 27.60 -1.62 30.45
N LEU A 66 28.46 -1.17 29.51
CA LEU A 66 28.01 -0.67 28.21
C LEU A 66 27.40 -1.78 27.34
N GLY A 67 27.94 -3.00 27.44
CA GLY A 67 27.34 -4.18 26.81
C GLY A 67 25.95 -4.52 27.36
N PHE A 68 25.75 -4.40 28.67
CA PHE A 68 24.44 -4.59 29.30
C PHE A 68 23.45 -3.52 28.86
N THR A 69 23.89 -2.27 28.76
CA THR A 69 23.08 -1.16 28.23
C THR A 69 22.65 -1.43 26.79
N ALA A 70 23.57 -1.82 25.90
CA ALA A 70 23.26 -2.14 24.52
C ALA A 70 22.29 -3.34 24.41
N TYR A 71 22.50 -4.39 25.20
CA TYR A 71 21.59 -5.53 25.28
C TYR A 71 20.20 -5.10 25.76
N ALA A 72 20.12 -4.29 26.82
CA ALA A 72 18.88 -3.77 27.38
C ALA A 72 18.12 -2.86 26.41
N PHE A 73 18.82 -2.02 25.65
CA PHE A 73 18.18 -1.25 24.57
C PHE A 73 17.62 -2.16 23.48
N GLY A 74 18.33 -3.22 23.09
CA GLY A 74 17.80 -4.22 22.15
C GLY A 74 16.53 -4.89 22.68
N MET A 75 16.53 -5.31 23.95
CA MET A 75 15.36 -5.88 24.61
C MET A 75 14.20 -4.88 24.67
N ARG A 76 14.49 -3.63 25.01
CA ARG A 76 13.51 -2.54 25.12
C ARG A 76 12.85 -2.25 23.78
N HIS A 77 13.66 -2.10 22.72
CA HIS A 77 13.18 -1.75 21.39
C HIS A 77 12.30 -2.85 20.78
N ALA A 78 12.53 -4.12 21.12
CA ALA A 78 11.62 -5.21 20.75
C ALA A 78 10.17 -5.03 21.26
N PHE A 79 9.97 -4.21 22.30
CA PHE A 79 8.64 -3.88 22.83
C PHE A 79 8.01 -2.64 22.19
N ASP A 80 8.67 -2.03 21.21
CA ASP A 80 8.09 -0.92 20.50
C ASP A 80 6.85 -1.39 19.72
N ALA A 81 5.85 -0.52 19.64
CA ALA A 81 4.53 -0.94 19.19
C ALA A 81 4.46 -1.32 17.73
N ASP A 82 5.37 -0.80 16.93
CA ASP A 82 5.56 -1.17 15.54
C ASP A 82 6.08 -2.61 15.39
N HIS A 83 7.04 -3.03 16.21
CA HIS A 83 7.51 -4.41 16.31
C HIS A 83 6.36 -5.36 16.68
N ILE A 84 5.68 -5.08 17.79
CA ILE A 84 4.56 -5.89 18.29
C ILE A 84 3.44 -5.93 17.23
N ALA A 85 3.04 -4.80 16.66
CA ALA A 85 1.96 -4.75 15.68
C ALA A 85 2.30 -5.48 14.38
N ALA A 86 3.54 -5.35 13.89
CA ALA A 86 3.99 -6.02 12.66
C ALA A 86 4.08 -7.54 12.83
N ILE A 87 4.65 -8.00 13.94
CA ILE A 87 4.81 -9.42 14.27
C ILE A 87 3.45 -10.06 14.53
N ASP A 88 2.61 -9.47 15.39
CA ASP A 88 1.29 -10.01 15.72
C ASP A 88 0.40 -10.06 14.47
N ASN A 89 0.29 -8.97 13.72
CA ASN A 89 -0.58 -8.93 12.55
C ASN A 89 -0.19 -9.98 11.50
N THR A 90 1.11 -10.19 11.29
CA THR A 90 1.63 -11.22 10.37
C THR A 90 1.38 -12.62 10.91
N THR A 91 1.65 -12.85 12.19
CA THR A 91 1.43 -14.14 12.87
C THR A 91 -0.04 -14.54 12.79
N ARG A 92 -0.94 -13.63 13.18
CA ARG A 92 -2.40 -13.80 13.09
C ARG A 92 -2.86 -14.10 11.67
N LYS A 93 -2.33 -13.38 10.68
CA LYS A 93 -2.66 -13.57 9.27
C LYS A 93 -2.24 -14.95 8.75
N LEU A 94 -1.02 -15.39 9.04
CA LEU A 94 -0.50 -16.70 8.62
C LEU A 94 -1.19 -17.85 9.38
N MET A 95 -1.55 -17.66 10.65
CA MET A 95 -2.36 -18.60 11.42
C MET A 95 -3.78 -18.76 10.84
N ALA A 96 -4.40 -17.66 10.41
CA ALA A 96 -5.69 -17.68 9.72
C ALA A 96 -5.64 -18.38 8.34
N GLU A 97 -4.47 -18.42 7.69
CA GLU A 97 -4.21 -19.21 6.49
C GLU A 97 -3.90 -20.70 6.79
N GLY A 98 -4.06 -21.15 8.03
CA GLY A 98 -3.81 -22.53 8.46
C GLY A 98 -2.33 -22.90 8.62
N LYS A 99 -1.42 -21.91 8.69
CA LYS A 99 0.02 -22.14 8.90
C LYS A 99 0.39 -21.96 10.38
N ARG A 100 1.54 -22.50 10.79
CA ARG A 100 2.14 -22.27 12.13
C ARG A 100 3.45 -21.48 12.01
N PRO A 101 3.38 -20.14 11.93
CA PRO A 101 4.53 -19.28 11.64
C PRO A 101 5.35 -18.95 12.90
N LEU A 102 6.19 -19.86 13.38
CA LEU A 102 6.96 -19.66 14.64
C LEU A 102 8.12 -18.66 14.52
N SER A 103 8.59 -18.36 13.31
CA SER A 103 9.81 -17.57 13.07
C SER A 103 9.57 -16.13 12.61
N VAL A 104 8.35 -15.60 12.75
CA VAL A 104 7.97 -14.26 12.24
C VAL A 104 8.81 -13.18 12.91
N GLY A 105 8.84 -13.14 14.24
CA GLY A 105 9.60 -12.15 15.00
C GLY A 105 11.12 -12.29 14.83
N PHE A 106 11.63 -13.53 14.73
CA PHE A 106 13.04 -13.77 14.43
C PHE A 106 13.48 -13.14 13.11
N TRP A 107 12.73 -13.35 12.02
CA TRP A 107 13.09 -12.77 10.72
C TRP A 107 12.93 -11.25 10.70
N PHE A 108 11.94 -10.71 11.43
CA PHE A 108 11.73 -9.27 11.55
C PHE A 108 12.89 -8.59 12.27
N SER A 109 13.21 -9.01 13.51
CA SER A 109 14.33 -8.49 14.30
C SER A 109 15.68 -8.60 13.59
N LEU A 110 15.93 -9.71 12.88
CA LEU A 110 17.17 -9.88 12.12
C LEU A 110 17.28 -8.86 10.97
N GLY A 111 16.17 -8.55 10.30
CA GLY A 111 16.11 -7.51 9.28
C GLY A 111 16.41 -6.13 9.85
N HIS A 112 15.74 -5.77 10.94
CA HIS A 112 15.96 -4.51 11.66
C HIS A 112 17.42 -4.37 12.10
N SER A 113 17.93 -5.38 12.79
CA SER A 113 19.29 -5.43 13.32
C SER A 113 20.36 -5.40 12.22
N THR A 114 20.04 -5.81 10.99
CA THR A 114 20.96 -5.72 9.84
C THR A 114 21.30 -4.26 9.53
N ILE A 115 20.33 -3.36 9.57
CA ILE A 115 20.60 -1.93 9.32
C ILE A 115 21.41 -1.32 10.45
N VAL A 116 21.04 -1.59 11.71
CA VAL A 116 21.79 -1.11 12.89
C VAL A 116 23.26 -1.57 12.83
N PHE A 117 23.49 -2.83 12.51
CA PHE A 117 24.84 -3.39 12.34
C PHE A 117 25.59 -2.75 11.17
N LEU A 118 24.96 -2.61 9.99
CA LEU A 118 25.59 -2.00 8.83
C LEU A 118 25.95 -0.53 9.07
N LEU A 119 25.08 0.23 9.73
CA LEU A 119 25.37 1.63 10.04
C LEU A 119 26.53 1.75 11.05
N SER A 120 26.53 0.91 12.09
CA SER A 120 27.65 0.84 13.04
C SER A 120 28.96 0.40 12.38
N LEU A 121 28.91 -0.51 11.41
CA LEU A 121 30.06 -0.92 10.62
C LEU A 121 30.59 0.25 9.78
N LEU A 122 29.73 0.97 9.06
CA LEU A 122 30.10 2.13 8.27
C LEU A 122 30.73 3.23 9.14
N LEU A 123 30.20 3.43 10.36
CA LEU A 123 30.78 4.35 11.34
C LEU A 123 32.17 3.87 11.80
N SER A 124 32.31 2.58 12.11
CA SER A 124 33.59 1.98 12.56
C SER A 124 34.70 2.03 11.51
N LEU A 125 34.34 2.00 10.23
CA LEU A 125 35.28 2.11 9.11
C LEU A 125 35.75 3.56 8.87
N GLY A 126 35.34 4.51 9.72
CA GLY A 126 35.85 5.88 9.70
C GLY A 126 35.44 6.64 8.45
N VAL A 127 34.26 6.34 7.88
CA VAL A 127 33.67 7.13 6.80
C VAL A 127 33.37 8.53 7.35
N ARG A 128 34.34 9.44 7.28
CA ARG A 128 34.25 10.83 7.79
C ARG A 128 33.06 11.60 7.22
N ALA A 129 32.54 11.17 6.06
CA ALA A 129 31.33 11.71 5.46
C ALA A 129 30.05 11.42 6.26
N LEU A 130 30.03 10.39 7.12
CA LEU A 130 28.92 10.02 7.99
C LEU A 130 29.14 10.44 9.46
N ALA A 131 30.38 10.67 9.89
CA ALA A 131 30.67 11.14 11.25
C ALA A 131 30.13 12.56 11.51
N ALA A 132 30.35 13.51 10.59
CA ALA A 132 29.93 14.91 10.79
C ALA A 132 28.39 15.13 10.82
N PRO A 133 27.58 14.40 10.03
CA PRO A 133 26.12 14.46 10.15
C PRO A 133 25.54 13.80 11.41
N VAL A 134 26.27 12.88 12.06
CA VAL A 134 25.82 12.14 13.26
C VAL A 134 26.33 12.77 14.56
N GLU A 135 27.50 13.41 14.57
CA GLU A 135 28.04 14.14 15.74
C GLU A 135 27.29 15.45 16.04
N ASN A 136 26.80 16.13 15.00
CA ASN A 136 26.06 17.39 15.17
C ASN A 136 24.56 17.11 15.18
N GLY A 137 23.93 17.16 16.36
CA GLY A 137 22.46 17.09 16.53
C GLY A 137 21.66 18.19 15.78
N SER A 138 22.35 19.11 15.11
CA SER A 138 21.79 20.16 14.24
C SER A 138 21.87 19.85 12.73
N SER A 139 22.41 18.70 12.32
CA SER A 139 22.57 18.39 10.89
C SER A 139 21.21 18.21 10.19
N THR A 140 21.09 18.77 8.99
CA THR A 140 19.89 18.65 8.14
C THR A 140 19.56 17.20 7.81
N LEU A 141 20.57 16.32 7.73
CA LEU A 141 20.39 14.89 7.50
C LEU A 141 19.71 14.22 8.70
N HIS A 142 20.14 14.53 9.94
CA HIS A 142 19.54 13.95 11.14
C HIS A 142 18.09 14.42 11.34
N LYS A 143 17.82 15.72 11.10
CA LYS A 143 16.45 16.26 11.15
C LYS A 143 15.56 15.69 10.05
N ALA A 144 16.03 15.66 8.81
CA ALA A 144 15.23 15.14 7.70
C ALA A 144 14.94 13.65 7.86
N THR A 145 15.93 12.85 8.27
CA THR A 145 15.75 11.39 8.36
C THR A 145 15.01 10.95 9.61
N GLY A 146 15.15 11.68 10.74
CA GLY A 146 14.30 11.51 11.92
C GLY A 146 12.84 11.84 11.60
N VAL A 147 12.59 13.02 11.00
CA VAL A 147 11.22 13.41 10.59
C VAL A 147 10.62 12.41 9.61
N ILE A 148 11.38 11.96 8.60
CA ILE A 148 10.89 10.96 7.65
C ILE A 148 10.63 9.62 8.35
N GLY A 149 11.56 9.13 9.17
CA GLY A 149 11.44 7.86 9.88
C GLY A 149 10.24 7.82 10.83
N THR A 150 10.14 8.79 11.74
CA THR A 150 9.05 8.90 12.70
C THR A 150 7.71 9.23 12.02
N SER A 151 7.70 10.02 10.93
CA SER A 151 6.47 10.27 10.17
C SER A 151 5.99 9.01 9.44
N VAL A 152 6.91 8.26 8.82
CA VAL A 152 6.57 7.00 8.12
C VAL A 152 6.07 5.97 9.12
N SER A 153 6.72 5.82 10.28
CA SER A 153 6.28 4.92 11.35
C SER A 153 4.92 5.33 11.93
N GLY A 154 4.74 6.60 12.29
CA GLY A 154 3.49 7.11 12.87
C GLY A 154 2.30 6.99 11.92
N VAL A 155 2.50 7.30 10.63
CA VAL A 155 1.48 7.08 9.60
C VAL A 155 1.20 5.59 9.41
N PHE A 156 2.22 4.74 9.43
CA PHE A 156 2.06 3.29 9.31
C PHE A 156 1.27 2.69 10.49
N LEU A 157 1.60 3.07 11.72
CA LEU A 157 0.87 2.68 12.94
C LEU A 157 -0.59 3.12 12.87
N TYR A 158 -0.86 4.33 12.40
CA TYR A 158 -2.23 4.81 12.18
C TYR A 158 -2.98 3.96 11.15
N ILE A 159 -2.35 3.64 10.02
CA ILE A 159 -2.95 2.80 8.97
C ILE A 159 -3.29 1.41 9.55
N ILE A 160 -2.34 0.76 10.21
CA ILE A 160 -2.55 -0.57 10.83
C ILE A 160 -3.58 -0.50 11.96
N GLY A 161 -3.56 0.55 12.78
CA GLY A 161 -4.53 0.81 13.84
C GLY A 161 -5.95 0.94 13.31
N ILE A 162 -6.16 1.75 12.26
CA ILE A 162 -7.47 1.91 11.59
C ILE A 162 -7.93 0.59 10.97
N ILE A 163 -7.02 -0.15 10.31
CA ILE A 163 -7.33 -1.48 9.77
C ILE A 163 -7.82 -2.41 10.88
N ASN A 164 -7.09 -2.48 11.98
CA ASN A 164 -7.42 -3.35 13.11
C ASN A 164 -8.72 -2.90 13.80
N LEU A 165 -9.03 -1.60 13.82
CA LEU A 165 -10.28 -1.06 14.36
C LEU A 165 -11.48 -1.53 13.54
N VAL A 166 -11.37 -1.52 12.20
CA VAL A 166 -12.42 -2.06 11.32
C VAL A 166 -12.64 -3.55 11.57
N VAL A 167 -11.56 -4.31 11.77
CA VAL A 167 -11.64 -5.75 12.12
C VAL A 167 -12.32 -5.94 13.48
N LEU A 168 -11.94 -5.14 14.48
CA LEU A 168 -12.52 -5.19 15.82
C LEU A 168 -14.03 -4.92 15.79
N VAL A 169 -14.48 -3.92 15.03
CA VAL A 169 -15.91 -3.63 14.85
C VAL A 169 -16.65 -4.81 14.22
N GLY A 170 -16.03 -5.49 13.26
CA GLY A 170 -16.57 -6.73 12.67
C GLY A 170 -16.75 -7.84 13.71
N ILE A 171 -15.70 -8.10 14.50
CA ILE A 171 -15.72 -9.12 15.57
C ILE A 171 -16.77 -8.78 16.64
N ILE A 172 -16.91 -7.50 17.02
CA ILE A 172 -17.92 -7.05 17.98
C ILE A 172 -19.35 -7.25 17.45
N LYS A 173 -19.60 -6.96 16.17
CA LYS A 173 -20.93 -7.20 15.55
C LYS A 173 -21.30 -8.68 15.58
N VAL A 174 -20.35 -9.53 15.24
CA VAL A 174 -20.49 -10.99 15.30
C VAL A 174 -20.76 -11.44 16.74
N PHE A 175 -19.97 -10.96 17.71
CA PHE A 175 -20.15 -11.26 19.12
C PHE A 175 -21.54 -10.84 19.65
N ARG A 176 -22.06 -9.69 19.19
CA ARG A 176 -23.43 -9.24 19.50
C ARG A 176 -24.51 -10.15 18.93
N ARG A 177 -24.37 -10.63 17.68
CA ARG A 177 -25.31 -11.58 17.05
C ARG A 177 -25.29 -12.95 17.73
N MET A 178 -24.09 -13.44 18.08
CA MET A 178 -23.94 -14.65 18.88
C MET A 178 -24.72 -14.55 20.20
N ARG A 179 -24.71 -13.37 20.85
CA ARG A 179 -25.44 -13.12 22.11
C ARG A 179 -26.97 -13.13 21.95
N GLN A 180 -27.47 -13.08 20.72
CA GLN A 180 -28.90 -13.12 20.39
C GLN A 180 -29.38 -14.54 20.01
N GLY A 181 -28.53 -15.56 20.09
CA GLY A 181 -28.91 -16.97 19.88
C GLY A 181 -28.92 -17.45 18.42
N SER A 182 -28.54 -16.62 17.45
CA SER A 182 -28.30 -17.05 16.07
C SER A 182 -26.82 -17.41 15.90
N PHE A 183 -26.49 -18.70 15.98
CA PHE A 183 -25.14 -19.21 15.79
C PHE A 183 -25.09 -20.09 14.54
N ASP A 184 -24.42 -19.58 13.51
CA ASP A 184 -24.00 -20.39 12.37
C ASP A 184 -22.48 -20.28 12.27
N GLU A 185 -21.80 -21.38 12.55
CA GLU A 185 -20.34 -21.49 12.55
C GLU A 185 -19.77 -21.21 11.16
N VAL A 186 -20.52 -21.55 10.10
CA VAL A 186 -20.15 -21.33 8.70
C VAL A 186 -20.30 -19.86 8.34
N GLU A 187 -21.35 -19.18 8.79
CA GLU A 187 -21.53 -17.72 8.61
C GLU A 187 -20.53 -16.91 9.44
N LEU A 188 -20.17 -17.38 10.64
CA LEU A 188 -19.10 -16.82 11.47
C LEU A 188 -17.75 -16.91 10.78
N GLU A 189 -17.40 -18.09 10.27
CA GLU A 189 -16.16 -18.31 9.52
C GLU A 189 -16.17 -17.52 8.21
N ASN A 190 -17.31 -17.45 7.53
CA ASN A 190 -17.51 -16.63 6.33
C ASN A 190 -17.48 -15.14 6.62
N GLN A 191 -17.89 -14.60 7.77
CA GLN A 191 -17.75 -13.17 8.09
C GLN A 191 -16.36 -12.82 8.62
N LEU A 192 -15.71 -13.74 9.35
CA LEU A 192 -14.31 -13.61 9.75
C LEU A 192 -13.36 -13.69 8.52
N ASN A 193 -13.71 -14.49 7.51
CA ASN A 193 -12.99 -14.63 6.23
C ASN A 193 -13.44 -13.60 5.19
N ASN A 194 -14.72 -13.23 5.11
CA ASN A 194 -15.25 -12.13 4.29
C ASN A 194 -15.01 -10.81 4.99
N ARG A 195 -13.74 -10.43 5.02
CA ARG A 195 -13.31 -9.05 5.24
C ARG A 195 -13.70 -8.24 3.99
N GLY A 196 -14.98 -8.01 3.71
CA GLY A 196 -15.50 -7.60 2.39
C GLY A 196 -14.73 -6.46 1.68
N PHE A 197 -14.47 -5.35 2.39
CA PHE A 197 -13.71 -4.21 1.84
C PHE A 197 -12.20 -4.32 2.07
N MET A 198 -11.83 -4.71 3.28
CA MET A 198 -10.45 -4.72 3.76
C MET A 198 -9.64 -5.92 3.25
N ASN A 199 -10.23 -7.12 3.08
CA ASN A 199 -9.54 -8.26 2.45
C ASN A 199 -9.15 -7.94 1.02
N ARG A 200 -9.92 -7.16 0.25
CA ARG A 200 -9.57 -6.91 -1.15
C ARG A 200 -8.39 -5.95 -1.28
N PHE A 201 -8.34 -4.91 -0.46
CA PHE A 201 -7.23 -3.96 -0.41
C PHE A 201 -5.98 -4.60 0.22
N LEU A 202 -6.15 -5.21 1.38
CA LEU A 202 -5.05 -5.84 2.10
C LEU A 202 -4.58 -7.13 1.44
N ASN A 203 -5.41 -7.94 0.76
CA ASN A 203 -4.94 -9.20 0.16
C ASN A 203 -3.75 -9.04 -0.77
N ARG A 204 -3.47 -7.87 -1.34
CA ARG A 204 -2.28 -7.71 -2.20
C ARG A 204 -1.02 -7.37 -1.39
N ALA A 205 -1.11 -6.46 -0.44
CA ALA A 205 -0.03 -6.15 0.51
C ALA A 205 0.24 -7.33 1.46
N THR A 206 -0.79 -7.93 2.03
CA THR A 206 -0.68 -9.14 2.85
C THR A 206 -0.31 -10.37 2.03
N ARG A 207 -0.60 -10.47 0.71
CA ARG A 207 -0.01 -11.52 -0.15
C ARG A 207 1.49 -11.37 -0.37
N ALA A 208 2.11 -10.24 -0.03
CA ALA A 208 3.57 -10.12 -0.07
C ALA A 208 4.20 -11.02 1.01
N VAL A 209 3.63 -11.04 2.23
CA VAL A 209 4.11 -11.87 3.35
C VAL A 209 3.36 -13.22 3.36
N ARG A 210 3.90 -14.21 2.63
CA ARG A 210 3.35 -15.58 2.55
C ARG A 210 4.07 -16.59 3.45
N LYS A 211 5.31 -16.26 3.81
CA LYS A 211 6.21 -17.09 4.60
C LYS A 211 6.84 -16.21 5.69
N PRO A 212 7.14 -16.74 6.89
CA PRO A 212 7.77 -15.97 7.97
C PRO A 212 9.02 -15.20 7.53
N ARG A 213 9.86 -15.80 6.67
CA ARG A 213 11.06 -15.16 6.11
C ARG A 213 10.83 -13.86 5.32
N HIS A 214 9.60 -13.61 4.85
CA HIS A 214 9.28 -12.35 4.16
C HIS A 214 9.18 -11.16 5.13
N MET A 215 9.26 -11.40 6.45
CA MET A 215 9.40 -10.35 7.44
C MET A 215 10.80 -9.74 7.48
N TYR A 216 11.81 -10.39 6.92
CA TYR A 216 13.16 -9.84 6.91
C TYR A 216 13.27 -8.50 6.15
N PRO A 217 12.78 -8.38 4.90
CA PRO A 217 12.74 -7.08 4.22
C PRO A 217 11.88 -6.03 4.94
N VAL A 218 10.82 -6.46 5.63
CA VAL A 218 9.98 -5.55 6.42
C VAL A 218 10.79 -5.02 7.60
N GLY A 219 11.47 -5.90 8.34
CA GLY A 219 12.39 -5.51 9.41
C GLY A 219 13.49 -4.56 8.93
N VAL A 220 14.07 -4.81 7.75
CA VAL A 220 15.04 -3.89 7.13
C VAL A 220 14.44 -2.49 6.91
N LEU A 221 13.21 -2.40 6.41
CA LEU A 221 12.53 -1.11 6.21
C LEU A 221 12.28 -0.38 7.53
N PHE A 222 11.93 -1.11 8.60
CA PHE A 222 11.77 -0.54 9.94
C PHE A 222 13.11 -0.10 10.54
N GLY A 223 14.17 -0.87 10.34
CA GLY A 223 15.52 -0.52 10.77
C GLY A 223 16.14 0.67 10.04
N LEU A 224 15.54 1.15 8.93
CA LEU A 224 15.94 2.41 8.28
C LEU A 224 15.49 3.66 9.05
N GLY A 225 14.58 3.52 10.04
CA GLY A 225 14.34 4.57 11.01
C GLY A 225 15.64 4.86 11.77
N PHE A 226 16.15 6.08 11.69
CA PHE A 226 17.48 6.40 12.22
C PHE A 226 17.54 6.32 13.76
N ASP A 227 16.41 6.29 14.47
CA ASP A 227 16.32 6.37 15.93
C ASP A 227 17.06 5.24 16.67
N THR A 228 17.03 3.98 16.19
CA THR A 228 17.79 2.88 16.81
C THR A 228 19.27 2.89 16.47
N ALA A 229 19.57 3.28 15.23
CA ALA A 229 20.94 3.35 14.76
C ALA A 229 21.67 4.55 15.39
N THR A 230 20.95 5.62 15.73
CA THR A 230 21.44 6.72 16.55
C THR A 230 21.51 6.33 18.03
N GLU A 231 20.60 5.57 18.63
CA GLU A 231 20.77 5.12 20.03
C GLU A 231 22.04 4.28 20.25
N VAL A 232 22.27 3.27 19.40
CA VAL A 232 23.49 2.43 19.47
C VAL A 232 24.72 3.22 19.03
N GLY A 233 24.57 4.09 18.03
CA GLY A 233 25.63 5.01 17.58
C GLY A 233 26.01 6.04 18.64
N LEU A 234 25.06 6.58 19.40
CA LEU A 234 25.23 7.53 20.48
C LEU A 234 25.90 6.89 21.69
N LEU A 235 25.66 5.61 21.97
CA LEU A 235 26.46 4.88 22.98
C LEU A 235 27.94 4.81 22.61
N VAL A 236 28.26 4.70 21.32
CA VAL A 236 29.63 4.72 20.82
C VAL A 236 30.17 6.15 20.79
N LEU A 237 29.39 7.11 20.32
CA LEU A 237 29.78 8.52 20.18
C LEU A 237 29.79 9.30 21.48
N ALA A 238 29.11 8.83 22.54
CA ALA A 238 29.25 9.37 23.90
C ALA A 238 30.70 9.27 24.40
N ALA A 239 31.50 8.35 23.83
CA ALA A 239 32.94 8.27 24.04
C ALA A 239 33.74 9.39 23.34
N GLY A 240 33.09 10.24 22.55
CA GLY A 240 33.69 11.34 21.81
C GLY A 240 34.82 10.89 20.87
N ALA A 241 35.91 11.65 20.84
CA ALA A 241 37.08 11.35 20.00
C ALA A 241 37.73 9.99 20.30
N ALA A 242 37.51 9.41 21.50
CA ALA A 242 38.02 8.09 21.86
C ALA A 242 37.33 6.97 21.05
N ALA A 243 36.11 7.21 20.55
CA ALA A 243 35.38 6.26 19.70
C ALA A 243 36.15 5.91 18.42
N PHE A 244 36.87 6.88 17.83
CA PHE A 244 37.66 6.69 16.61
C PHE A 244 39.00 5.97 16.85
N ALA A 245 39.42 5.85 18.12
CA ALA A 245 40.59 5.08 18.52
C ALA A 245 40.25 3.63 18.90
N LEU A 246 38.95 3.31 19.04
CA LEU A 246 38.52 1.95 19.33
C LEU A 246 38.73 1.06 18.10
N PRO A 247 39.25 -0.16 18.27
CA PRO A 247 39.31 -1.11 17.18
C PRO A 247 37.89 -1.46 16.71
N TRP A 248 37.75 -1.72 15.40
CA TRP A 248 36.47 -1.99 14.75
C TRP A 248 35.63 -3.07 15.46
N TYR A 249 36.28 -4.11 16.03
CA TYR A 249 35.59 -5.18 16.75
C TYR A 249 34.99 -4.72 18.10
N ALA A 250 35.57 -3.71 18.75
CA ALA A 250 35.04 -3.14 19.98
C ALA A 250 33.79 -2.29 19.69
N ILE A 251 33.73 -1.62 18.54
CA ILE A 251 32.55 -0.86 18.11
C ILE A 251 31.41 -1.83 17.73
N LEU A 252 31.71 -2.87 16.96
CA LEU A 252 30.71 -3.83 16.48
C LEU A 252 30.13 -4.75 17.55
N VAL A 253 30.72 -4.81 18.74
CA VAL A 253 30.20 -5.66 19.82
C VAL A 253 28.84 -5.17 20.33
N LEU A 254 28.60 -3.86 20.34
CA LEU A 254 27.35 -3.25 20.82
C LEU A 254 26.16 -3.54 19.91
N PRO A 255 26.20 -3.33 18.58
CA PRO A 255 25.09 -3.71 17.71
C PRO A 255 24.84 -5.23 17.68
N ILE A 256 25.86 -6.07 17.92
CA ILE A 256 25.67 -7.52 18.06
C ILE A 256 24.88 -7.85 19.34
N LEU A 257 25.23 -7.22 20.47
CA LEU A 257 24.51 -7.39 21.74
C LEU A 257 23.08 -6.83 21.69
N PHE A 258 22.90 -5.69 21.03
CA PHE A 258 21.60 -5.11 20.73
C PHE A 258 20.74 -6.10 19.90
N ALA A 259 21.30 -6.62 18.81
CA ALA A 259 20.63 -7.62 17.98
C ALA A 259 20.28 -8.89 18.75
N ALA A 260 21.15 -9.32 19.69
CA ALA A 260 20.91 -10.47 20.54
C ALA A 260 19.70 -10.25 21.48
N GLY A 261 19.64 -9.09 22.14
CA GLY A 261 18.54 -8.71 23.02
C GLY A 261 17.21 -8.59 22.26
N MET A 262 17.20 -7.89 21.14
CA MET A 262 16.01 -7.70 20.30
C MET A 262 15.51 -9.02 19.71
N SER A 263 16.40 -9.81 19.11
CA SER A 263 16.02 -11.07 18.48
C SER A 263 15.46 -12.06 19.49
N MET A 264 15.89 -12.01 20.75
CA MET A 264 15.34 -12.84 21.82
C MET A 264 13.87 -12.51 22.10
N PHE A 265 13.54 -11.23 22.30
CA PHE A 265 12.19 -10.80 22.67
C PHE A 265 11.20 -10.84 21.49
N ASP A 266 11.60 -10.41 20.29
CA ASP A 266 10.75 -10.51 19.11
C ASP A 266 10.45 -11.98 18.75
N THR A 267 11.44 -12.87 18.90
CA THR A 267 11.23 -14.32 18.71
C THR A 267 10.29 -14.90 19.77
N ALA A 268 10.45 -14.48 21.03
CA ALA A 268 9.58 -14.89 22.13
C ALA A 268 8.13 -14.43 21.89
N ASP A 269 7.91 -13.19 21.45
CA ASP A 269 6.61 -12.65 21.08
C ASP A 269 5.96 -13.48 19.95
N GLY A 270 6.68 -13.68 18.85
CA GLY A 270 6.19 -14.49 17.72
C GLY A 270 5.82 -15.93 18.11
N CYS A 271 6.60 -16.56 19.01
CA CYS A 271 6.31 -17.90 19.51
C CYS A 271 5.13 -17.92 20.49
N PHE A 272 5.08 -16.96 21.41
CA PHE A 272 4.00 -16.80 22.39
C PHE A 272 2.67 -16.57 21.69
N MET A 273 2.62 -15.65 20.71
CA MET A 273 1.42 -15.38 19.93
C MET A 273 0.96 -16.62 19.17
N ASN A 274 1.86 -17.39 18.58
CA ASN A 274 1.51 -18.64 17.89
C ASN A 274 0.84 -19.66 18.83
N PHE A 275 1.40 -19.83 20.03
CA PHE A 275 0.83 -20.71 21.05
C PHE A 275 -0.53 -20.21 21.55
N ALA A 276 -0.64 -18.92 21.86
CA ALA A 276 -1.85 -18.32 22.39
C ALA A 276 -2.99 -18.36 21.36
N TYR A 277 -2.69 -18.15 20.08
CA TYR A 277 -3.63 -18.38 18.98
C TYR A 277 -4.03 -19.86 18.87
N GLY A 278 -3.07 -20.79 18.90
CA GLY A 278 -3.33 -22.23 18.84
C GLY A 278 -4.28 -22.71 19.95
N TRP A 279 -4.16 -22.16 21.17
CA TRP A 279 -5.08 -22.41 22.28
C TRP A 279 -6.46 -21.79 22.06
N ALA A 280 -6.54 -20.59 21.50
CA ALA A 280 -7.80 -19.89 21.23
C ALA A 280 -8.66 -20.59 20.16
N PHE A 281 -8.05 -21.23 19.16
CA PHE A 281 -8.76 -21.93 18.08
C PHE A 281 -9.42 -23.26 18.51
N ALA A 282 -9.19 -23.75 19.73
CA ALA A 282 -9.74 -25.02 20.19
C ALA A 282 -11.27 -25.01 20.44
N LYS A 283 -11.87 -23.83 20.66
CA LYS A 283 -13.33 -23.67 20.80
C LYS A 283 -13.79 -22.34 20.17
N PRO A 284 -14.92 -22.28 19.43
CA PRO A 284 -15.35 -21.08 18.69
C PRO A 284 -15.56 -19.84 19.58
N VAL A 285 -16.10 -20.03 20.79
CA VAL A 285 -16.34 -18.94 21.75
C VAL A 285 -15.02 -18.37 22.31
N ARG A 286 -14.02 -19.23 22.55
CA ARG A 286 -12.67 -18.81 22.98
C ARG A 286 -11.99 -17.99 21.89
N LYS A 287 -12.08 -18.46 20.64
CA LYS A 287 -11.55 -17.78 19.44
C LYS A 287 -12.08 -16.34 19.33
N VAL A 288 -13.39 -16.12 19.51
CA VAL A 288 -13.98 -14.77 19.38
C VAL A 288 -13.57 -13.85 20.53
N PHE A 289 -13.65 -14.31 21.79
CA PHE A 289 -13.30 -13.48 22.95
C PHE A 289 -11.81 -13.10 22.93
N TYR A 290 -10.95 -14.07 22.65
CA TYR A 290 -9.51 -13.86 22.53
C TYR A 290 -9.17 -12.87 21.39
N ASN A 291 -9.70 -13.11 20.18
CA ASN A 291 -9.44 -12.23 19.04
C ASN A 291 -9.94 -10.80 19.28
N MET A 292 -11.06 -10.64 19.99
CA MET A 292 -11.58 -9.33 20.37
C MET A 292 -10.62 -8.62 21.34
N THR A 293 -10.18 -9.29 22.42
CA THR A 293 -9.27 -8.71 23.41
C THR A 293 -7.93 -8.32 22.80
N VAL A 294 -7.29 -9.23 22.06
CA VAL A 294 -5.97 -8.97 21.44
C VAL A 294 -6.09 -7.88 20.38
N THR A 295 -7.10 -7.95 19.51
CA THR A 295 -7.27 -6.92 18.47
C THR A 295 -7.60 -5.55 19.09
N ALA A 296 -8.39 -5.49 20.16
CA ALA A 296 -8.68 -4.23 20.85
C ALA A 296 -7.42 -3.61 21.46
N LEU A 297 -6.58 -4.43 22.08
CA LEU A 297 -5.31 -4.00 22.64
C LEU A 297 -4.36 -3.48 21.55
N SER A 298 -4.18 -4.21 20.45
CA SER A 298 -3.33 -3.78 19.33
C SER A 298 -3.83 -2.50 18.66
N VAL A 299 -5.16 -2.28 18.59
CA VAL A 299 -5.74 -1.01 18.09
C VAL A 299 -5.42 0.14 19.02
N ALA A 300 -5.64 -0.05 20.33
CA ALA A 300 -5.41 0.99 21.32
C ALA A 300 -3.94 1.43 21.31
N VAL A 301 -3.02 0.46 21.37
CA VAL A 301 -1.58 0.69 21.37
C VAL A 301 -1.14 1.42 20.10
N ALA A 302 -1.50 0.91 18.91
CA ALA A 302 -1.10 1.52 17.65
C ALA A 302 -1.63 2.96 17.46
N LEU A 303 -2.89 3.23 17.84
CA LEU A 303 -3.47 4.58 17.71
C LEU A 303 -2.93 5.55 18.75
N ILE A 304 -2.73 5.12 19.99
CA ILE A 304 -2.15 5.98 21.04
C ILE A 304 -0.74 6.40 20.64
N ILE A 305 0.08 5.45 20.20
CA ILE A 305 1.49 5.72 19.90
C ILE A 305 1.65 6.45 18.57
N GLY A 306 0.91 6.06 17.53
CA GLY A 306 0.89 6.82 16.28
C GLY A 306 0.41 8.27 16.50
N THR A 307 -0.48 8.51 17.46
CA THR A 307 -0.87 9.88 17.86
C THR A 307 0.28 10.60 18.54
N ILE A 308 0.95 9.98 19.51
CA ILE A 308 2.08 10.58 20.22
C ILE A 308 3.22 10.90 19.25
N GLU A 309 3.59 9.97 18.35
CA GLU A 309 4.63 10.16 17.33
C GLU A 309 4.30 11.32 16.37
N LEU A 310 3.10 11.34 15.79
CA LEU A 310 2.70 12.41 14.87
C LEU A 310 2.58 13.77 15.57
N VAL A 311 2.07 13.80 16.80
CA VAL A 311 1.97 15.04 17.58
C VAL A 311 3.35 15.53 18.00
N SER A 312 4.28 14.64 18.37
CA SER A 312 5.65 15.00 18.74
C SER A 312 6.38 15.72 17.59
N ILE A 313 6.30 15.16 16.37
CA ILE A 313 6.86 15.80 15.16
C ILE A 313 6.17 17.15 14.88
N LEU A 314 4.85 17.20 15.03
CA LEU A 314 4.07 18.41 14.78
C LEU A 314 4.47 19.53 15.77
N THR A 315 4.65 19.21 17.04
CA THR A 315 5.07 20.17 18.07
C THR A 315 6.50 20.64 17.86
N GLU A 316 7.40 19.75 17.44
CA GLU A 316 8.81 20.08 17.19
C GLU A 316 8.97 20.96 15.94
N GLN A 317 8.23 20.69 14.86
CA GLN A 317 8.28 21.47 13.61
C GLN A 317 7.60 22.84 13.73
N LEU A 318 6.53 22.94 14.52
CA LEU A 318 5.79 24.20 14.71
C LEU A 318 6.28 25.03 15.91
N GLY A 319 7.25 24.54 16.68
CA GLY A 319 7.75 25.21 17.88
C GLY A 319 6.68 25.39 18.96
N ILE A 320 5.80 24.40 19.13
CA ILE A 320 4.69 24.48 20.10
C ILE A 320 5.17 23.95 21.45
N ASP A 321 5.60 24.87 22.32
CA ASP A 321 6.14 24.52 23.65
C ASP A 321 5.09 24.50 24.77
N THR A 322 3.86 24.97 24.51
CA THR A 322 2.80 25.08 25.53
C THR A 322 1.44 24.55 25.06
N GLY A 323 0.63 24.06 26.00
CA GLY A 323 -0.73 23.57 25.75
C GLY A 323 -0.86 22.03 25.66
N PRO A 324 -2.07 21.51 25.35
CA PRO A 324 -2.34 20.07 25.34
C PRO A 324 -1.54 19.30 24.29
N LEU A 325 -1.28 19.93 23.15
CA LEU A 325 -0.45 19.35 22.08
C LEU A 325 1.01 19.22 22.52
N ALA A 326 1.58 20.27 23.13
CA ALA A 326 2.93 20.23 23.70
C ALA A 326 3.07 19.19 24.83
N ALA A 327 2.03 19.04 25.67
CA ALA A 327 2.02 18.04 26.72
C ALA A 327 2.06 16.60 26.17
N ILE A 328 1.42 16.34 25.02
CA ILE A 328 1.45 15.04 24.34
C ILE A 328 2.77 14.86 23.59
N GLY A 329 3.24 15.88 22.88
CA GLY A 329 4.48 15.84 22.10
C GLY A 329 5.76 15.72 22.92
N ASN A 330 5.73 16.23 24.16
CA ASN A 330 6.82 16.09 25.14
C ASN A 330 6.73 14.81 25.99
N LEU A 331 5.76 13.92 25.73
CA LEU A 331 5.76 12.62 26.39
C LEU A 331 6.98 11.83 25.93
N ASP A 332 7.82 11.48 26.90
CA ASP A 332 8.95 10.59 26.64
C ASP A 332 8.41 9.21 26.20
N LEU A 333 8.61 8.89 24.92
CA LEU A 333 8.27 7.60 24.32
C LEU A 333 8.84 6.44 25.15
N ASN A 334 9.94 6.69 25.88
CA ASN A 334 10.52 5.71 26.77
C ASN A 334 9.58 5.28 27.90
N ASN A 335 8.90 6.23 28.52
CA ASN A 335 7.96 5.97 29.61
C ASN A 335 6.65 5.38 29.08
N VAL A 336 6.27 5.79 27.87
CA VAL A 336 5.09 5.25 27.16
C VAL A 336 5.28 3.75 26.89
N GLY A 337 6.46 3.31 26.46
CA GLY A 337 6.81 1.88 26.29
C GLY A 337 6.55 1.04 27.54
N PHE A 338 7.05 1.47 28.71
CA PHE A 338 6.80 0.77 29.98
C PHE A 338 5.32 0.79 30.40
N ALA A 339 4.62 1.90 30.15
CA ALA A 339 3.19 2.00 30.41
C ALA A 339 2.38 1.02 29.55
N ILE A 340 2.80 0.78 28.30
CA ILE A 340 2.17 -0.18 27.39
C ILE A 340 2.36 -1.61 27.89
N VAL A 341 3.58 -2.00 28.31
CA VAL A 341 3.82 -3.33 28.90
C VAL A 341 2.94 -3.53 30.13
N GLY A 342 2.84 -2.53 31.00
CA GLY A 342 1.92 -2.53 32.14
C GLY A 342 0.45 -2.70 31.72
N LEU A 343 0.00 -1.95 30.71
CA LEU A 343 -1.34 -2.05 30.14
C LEU A 343 -1.61 -3.45 29.56
N PHE A 344 -0.64 -4.07 28.89
CA PHE A 344 -0.73 -5.43 28.38
C PHE A 344 -0.99 -6.42 29.53
N VAL A 345 -0.17 -6.37 30.57
CA VAL A 345 -0.29 -7.25 31.74
C VAL A 345 -1.66 -7.07 32.41
N VAL A 346 -2.08 -5.83 32.66
CA VAL A 346 -3.37 -5.52 33.28
C VAL A 346 -4.54 -6.01 32.41
N THR A 347 -4.49 -5.75 31.11
CA THR A 347 -5.54 -6.17 30.17
C THR A 347 -5.68 -7.68 30.12
N TRP A 348 -4.57 -8.42 30.15
CA TRP A 348 -4.57 -9.88 30.20
C TRP A 348 -5.10 -10.44 31.52
N ILE A 349 -4.68 -9.87 32.66
CA ILE A 349 -5.23 -10.25 33.97
C ILE A 349 -6.74 -10.02 33.99
N LEU A 350 -7.21 -8.87 33.51
CA LEU A 350 -8.63 -8.55 33.43
C LEU A 350 -9.38 -9.51 32.50
N ALA A 351 -8.84 -9.81 31.32
CA ALA A 351 -9.43 -10.73 30.37
C ALA A 351 -9.56 -12.15 30.94
N LEU A 352 -8.53 -12.63 31.63
CA LEU A 352 -8.54 -13.93 32.31
C LEU A 352 -9.51 -13.95 33.51
N ALA A 353 -9.57 -12.86 34.27
CA ALA A 353 -10.53 -12.70 35.37
C ALA A 353 -11.97 -12.72 34.84
N VAL A 354 -12.28 -11.92 33.81
CA VAL A 354 -13.60 -11.92 33.15
C VAL A 354 -13.94 -13.32 32.63
N TRP A 355 -12.99 -13.99 31.98
CA TRP A 355 -13.18 -15.36 31.51
C TRP A 355 -13.52 -16.33 32.65
N ARG A 356 -12.77 -16.29 33.75
CA ARG A 356 -12.90 -17.20 34.89
C ARG A 356 -14.16 -16.94 35.72
N PHE A 357 -14.49 -15.68 35.98
CA PHE A 357 -15.60 -15.29 36.86
C PHE A 357 -16.94 -15.20 36.12
N ALA A 358 -16.97 -14.83 34.84
CA ALA A 358 -18.22 -14.75 34.09
C ALA A 358 -18.76 -16.12 33.61
N ARG A 359 -18.02 -17.21 33.87
CA ARG A 359 -18.36 -18.61 33.47
C ARG A 359 -18.83 -18.69 32.02
N ILE A 360 -18.08 -18.03 31.12
CA ILE A 360 -18.44 -17.89 29.70
C ILE A 360 -18.54 -19.26 29.01
N GLU A 361 -17.71 -20.21 29.43
CA GLU A 361 -17.67 -21.56 28.88
C GLU A 361 -18.93 -22.38 29.20
N ASP A 362 -19.43 -22.29 30.44
CA ASP A 362 -20.61 -23.07 30.89
C ASP A 362 -21.93 -22.53 30.32
N ARG A 363 -22.05 -21.21 30.17
CA ARG A 363 -23.30 -20.57 29.68
C ARG A 363 -23.62 -20.89 28.22
N TRP A 364 -22.63 -21.16 27.39
CA TRP A 364 -22.79 -21.18 25.94
C TRP A 364 -22.63 -22.57 25.32
N ILE A 365 -21.86 -23.47 25.93
CA ILE A 365 -21.85 -24.89 25.53
C ILE A 365 -23.26 -25.50 25.74
N ALA A 366 -24.01 -25.03 26.74
CA ALA A 366 -25.38 -25.46 27.00
C ALA A 366 -26.41 -25.05 25.93
N GLN A 367 -26.14 -24.00 25.13
CA GLN A 367 -27.04 -23.50 24.08
C GLN A 367 -26.75 -24.10 22.68
N LEU A 368 -25.68 -24.90 22.52
CA LEU A 368 -25.26 -25.48 21.24
C LEU A 368 -25.87 -26.88 20.96
N LYS A 369 -27.01 -27.24 21.55
CA LYS A 369 -27.68 -28.51 21.24
C LYS A 369 -28.42 -28.43 19.88
N ALA A 370 -27.77 -29.04 18.88
CA ALA A 370 -28.22 -29.57 17.58
C ALA A 370 -29.32 -28.81 16.78
N PRO A 371 -29.06 -28.45 15.50
CA PRO A 371 -30.12 -27.97 14.61
C PRO A 371 -31.10 -29.09 14.25
N PRO A 372 -32.37 -28.77 13.93
CA PRO A 372 -33.35 -29.77 13.47
C PRO A 372 -32.90 -30.36 12.13
N ASN A 373 -32.96 -31.69 12.02
CA ASN A 373 -32.65 -32.47 10.81
C ASN A 373 -33.34 -31.88 9.56
N HIS A 374 -32.61 -31.15 8.72
CA HIS A 374 -33.01 -30.95 7.33
C HIS A 374 -32.72 -32.26 6.60
N ARG A 375 -33.77 -33.02 6.26
CA ARG A 375 -33.65 -34.15 5.34
C ARG A 375 -33.16 -33.61 3.99
N VAL A 376 -31.93 -33.92 3.64
CA VAL A 376 -31.43 -33.81 2.27
C VAL A 376 -32.17 -34.86 1.44
N ALA A 377 -32.94 -34.43 0.44
CA ALA A 377 -33.51 -35.34 -0.53
C ALA A 377 -32.38 -35.96 -1.37
N PRO A 378 -32.45 -37.24 -1.76
CA PRO A 378 -31.40 -37.87 -2.55
C PRO A 378 -31.31 -37.19 -3.92
N ILE A 379 -30.09 -36.85 -4.33
CA ILE A 379 -29.79 -36.46 -5.71
C ILE A 379 -29.67 -37.77 -6.50
N ASP A 380 -30.80 -38.30 -6.94
CA ASP A 380 -30.86 -39.34 -7.97
C ASP A 380 -31.62 -38.75 -9.16
N SER A 381 -30.91 -38.42 -10.26
CA SER A 381 -31.41 -38.39 -11.66
C SER A 381 -30.61 -37.53 -12.65
N GLU A 382 -29.39 -37.08 -12.34
CA GLU A 382 -28.57 -36.38 -13.37
C GLU A 382 -27.61 -37.30 -14.16
N GLN A 383 -27.57 -38.60 -13.84
CA GLN A 383 -26.74 -39.58 -14.55
C GLN A 383 -27.49 -40.38 -15.63
N ASP A 384 -28.83 -40.35 -15.65
CA ASP A 384 -29.64 -41.14 -16.62
C ASP A 384 -30.10 -40.33 -17.85
N ALA A 385 -29.92 -39.01 -17.87
CA ALA A 385 -30.38 -38.15 -18.97
C ALA A 385 -29.37 -37.99 -20.12
N ILE A 386 -28.16 -38.56 -20.02
CA ILE A 386 -27.11 -38.44 -21.06
C ILE A 386 -27.10 -39.67 -22.00
N SER A 387 -27.91 -40.71 -21.74
CA SER A 387 -27.93 -41.94 -22.53
C SER A 387 -29.07 -42.05 -23.56
N SER A 388 -30.00 -41.09 -23.64
CA SER A 388 -31.06 -41.08 -24.66
C SER A 388 -30.94 -39.86 -25.58
N GLY A 389 -30.46 -40.10 -26.80
CA GLY A 389 -30.24 -39.09 -27.83
C GLY A 389 -31.52 -38.56 -28.45
N ASP A 390 -32.35 -37.85 -27.69
CA ASP A 390 -33.54 -37.17 -28.20
C ASP A 390 -33.42 -35.63 -28.04
N GLN A 391 -33.13 -34.94 -29.14
CA GLN A 391 -32.96 -33.48 -29.21
C GLN A 391 -34.27 -32.70 -29.39
N ARG A 392 -35.43 -33.22 -28.95
CA ARG A 392 -36.72 -32.54 -29.09
C ARG A 392 -37.47 -32.40 -27.77
N ALA A 393 -36.94 -31.59 -26.85
CA ALA A 393 -37.73 -30.93 -25.81
C ALA A 393 -36.89 -29.88 -25.05
N LEU A 394 -36.71 -28.69 -25.63
CA LEU A 394 -36.40 -27.51 -24.83
C LEU A 394 -37.72 -26.96 -24.30
N PRO A 395 -37.94 -26.84 -22.98
CA PRO A 395 -39.19 -26.31 -22.46
C PRO A 395 -39.33 -24.83 -22.83
N ALA A 396 -40.45 -24.50 -23.46
CA ALA A 396 -40.85 -23.16 -23.83
C ALA A 396 -40.78 -22.20 -22.63
N ALA A 397 -40.21 -21.02 -22.87
CA ALA A 397 -40.23 -19.90 -21.95
C ALA A 397 -41.68 -19.58 -21.54
N ARG A 398 -41.95 -19.59 -20.22
CA ARG A 398 -43.22 -19.12 -19.68
C ARG A 398 -43.30 -17.60 -19.83
N PRO A 399 -44.44 -17.02 -20.27
CA PRO A 399 -44.62 -15.57 -20.29
C PRO A 399 -44.97 -15.09 -18.88
N CYS A 400 -44.09 -14.31 -18.27
CA CYS A 400 -44.37 -13.64 -17.01
C CYS A 400 -45.23 -12.40 -17.26
N TRP A 401 -46.55 -12.56 -17.18
CA TRP A 401 -47.44 -11.44 -16.85
C TRP A 401 -47.33 -11.16 -15.35
N GLY A 402 -46.50 -10.19 -15.02
CA GLY A 402 -46.39 -9.63 -13.68
C GLY A 402 -45.82 -8.23 -13.83
N TRP A 403 -46.62 -7.22 -13.46
CA TRP A 403 -46.18 -5.83 -13.34
C TRP A 403 -45.16 -5.73 -12.19
N GLY A 404 -43.93 -6.19 -12.44
CA GLY A 404 -42.79 -6.00 -11.57
C GLY A 404 -42.12 -4.69 -11.94
N VAL A 405 -42.47 -3.61 -11.23
CA VAL A 405 -41.55 -2.48 -11.09
C VAL A 405 -40.26 -3.09 -10.53
N HIS A 406 -39.17 -3.05 -11.32
CA HIS A 406 -37.86 -3.65 -11.04
C HIS A 406 -37.66 -3.97 -9.55
N GLU A 407 -37.81 -5.25 -9.18
CA GLU A 407 -37.57 -5.69 -7.81
C GLU A 407 -36.07 -5.51 -7.53
N ILE A 408 -35.78 -4.63 -6.59
CA ILE A 408 -34.46 -4.05 -6.36
C ILE A 408 -33.61 -5.05 -5.57
N THR A 409 -33.12 -6.10 -6.23
CA THR A 409 -31.84 -6.69 -5.86
C THR A 409 -30.80 -5.61 -6.17
N GLY A 410 -30.11 -5.03 -5.19
CA GLY A 410 -29.29 -3.81 -5.29
C GLY A 410 -28.09 -3.80 -6.26
N LEU A 411 -28.09 -4.66 -7.28
CA LEU A 411 -27.23 -4.70 -8.45
C LEU A 411 -28.10 -4.52 -9.70
N ARG A 412 -27.84 -3.46 -10.47
CA ARG A 412 -28.49 -3.25 -11.77
C ARG A 412 -27.86 -4.18 -12.80
N GLU A 413 -28.66 -4.90 -13.58
CA GLU A 413 -28.14 -5.63 -14.73
C GLU A 413 -27.45 -4.64 -15.68
N PRO A 414 -26.16 -4.85 -16.02
CA PRO A 414 -25.48 -3.99 -16.97
C PRO A 414 -26.12 -4.18 -18.35
N ALA A 415 -26.53 -3.08 -18.99
CA ALA A 415 -27.01 -3.11 -20.37
C ALA A 415 -26.01 -3.87 -21.26
N ASN A 416 -26.52 -4.84 -22.02
CA ASN A 416 -25.81 -5.79 -22.90
C ASN A 416 -24.37 -5.38 -23.24
N TRP A 417 -23.42 -5.99 -22.53
CA TRP A 417 -22.00 -5.90 -22.85
C TRP A 417 -21.71 -6.88 -23.99
N ILE A 418 -21.39 -6.37 -25.17
CA ILE A 418 -20.72 -7.17 -26.19
C ILE A 418 -19.34 -7.52 -25.62
N SER A 419 -19.15 -8.78 -25.22
CA SER A 419 -17.82 -9.30 -24.94
C SER A 419 -17.09 -9.57 -26.24
N GLY A 420 -16.41 -8.54 -26.73
CA GLY A 420 -15.28 -8.71 -27.63
C GLY A 420 -14.20 -9.55 -26.93
N ARG A 421 -14.17 -10.83 -27.29
CA ARG A 421 -13.24 -11.85 -26.80
C ARG A 421 -11.87 -11.65 -27.48
N PHE A 422 -11.03 -10.77 -26.92
CA PHE A 422 -9.58 -10.76 -27.21
C PHE A 422 -8.82 -11.28 -25.98
N ASP A 423 -8.33 -12.52 -26.07
CA ASP A 423 -7.52 -13.15 -25.02
C ASP A 423 -6.03 -12.82 -25.23
N ASP A 424 -5.64 -11.60 -24.89
CA ASP A 424 -4.23 -11.19 -24.84
C ASP A 424 -3.67 -11.25 -23.41
N THR A 425 -3.98 -12.31 -22.67
CA THR A 425 -3.49 -12.45 -21.30
C THR A 425 -1.96 -12.50 -21.21
N ALA A 426 -1.26 -12.93 -22.28
CA ALA A 426 0.20 -12.93 -22.36
C ALA A 426 0.77 -11.52 -22.65
N GLU A 427 0.23 -10.80 -23.64
CA GLU A 427 0.69 -9.45 -23.99
C GLU A 427 0.39 -8.45 -22.87
N ARG A 428 -0.78 -8.58 -22.21
CA ARG A 428 -1.11 -7.79 -21.01
C ARG A 428 -0.15 -8.06 -19.86
N ARG A 429 0.34 -9.29 -19.69
CA ARG A 429 1.37 -9.59 -18.68
C ARG A 429 2.70 -8.93 -19.04
N LEU A 430 3.10 -8.93 -20.31
CA LEU A 430 4.31 -8.27 -20.77
C LEU A 430 4.22 -6.75 -20.58
N ALA A 431 3.11 -6.13 -20.97
CA ALA A 431 2.85 -4.70 -20.77
C ALA A 431 2.90 -4.32 -19.27
N ASN A 432 2.18 -5.06 -18.42
CA ASN A 432 2.18 -4.81 -16.98
C ASN A 432 3.56 -5.01 -16.33
N ARG A 433 4.34 -6.01 -16.79
CA ARG A 433 5.72 -6.19 -16.34
C ARG A 433 6.61 -5.05 -16.81
N ALA A 434 6.43 -4.57 -18.03
CA ALA A 434 7.20 -3.46 -18.56
C ALA A 434 6.96 -2.16 -17.77
N VAL A 435 5.69 -1.82 -17.52
CA VAL A 435 5.29 -0.69 -16.68
C VAL A 435 5.83 -0.85 -15.26
N GLY A 436 5.66 -2.03 -14.65
CA GLY A 436 6.13 -2.28 -13.28
C GLY A 436 7.65 -2.20 -13.11
N VAL A 437 8.43 -2.78 -14.03
CA VAL A 437 9.89 -2.68 -14.01
C VAL A 437 10.35 -1.24 -14.23
N SER A 438 9.69 -0.53 -15.14
CA SER A 438 9.99 0.88 -15.43
C SER A 438 9.72 1.77 -14.21
N ALA A 439 8.57 1.59 -13.54
CA ALA A 439 8.22 2.34 -12.34
C ALA A 439 9.21 2.09 -11.20
N VAL A 440 9.67 0.85 -11.01
CA VAL A 440 10.72 0.54 -10.01
C VAL A 440 12.04 1.22 -10.39
N GLY A 441 12.42 1.20 -11.68
CA GLY A 441 13.61 1.89 -12.17
C GLY A 441 13.58 3.39 -11.89
N LEU A 442 12.49 4.06 -12.28
CA LEU A 442 12.25 5.49 -12.02
C LEU A 442 12.26 5.79 -10.51
N ALA A 443 11.65 4.94 -9.68
CA ALA A 443 11.63 5.13 -8.23
C ALA A 443 13.04 5.05 -7.63
N VAL A 444 13.84 4.08 -8.06
CA VAL A 444 15.22 3.92 -7.56
C VAL A 444 16.09 5.10 -7.99
N THR A 445 16.02 5.50 -9.27
CA THR A 445 16.76 6.65 -9.78
C THR A 445 16.33 7.95 -9.08
N GLY A 446 15.02 8.22 -9.00
CA GLY A 446 14.50 9.42 -8.34
C GLY A 446 14.80 9.48 -6.84
N LEU A 447 14.82 8.35 -6.12
CA LEU A 447 15.23 8.32 -4.71
C LEU A 447 16.72 8.62 -4.54
N LEU A 448 17.58 8.05 -5.39
CA LEU A 448 19.02 8.33 -5.37
C LEU A 448 19.30 9.80 -5.67
N GLU A 449 18.64 10.36 -6.69
CA GLU A 449 18.75 11.77 -7.05
C GLU A 449 18.23 12.68 -5.94
N LEU A 450 17.11 12.34 -5.30
CA LEU A 450 16.57 13.12 -4.19
C LEU A 450 17.57 13.19 -3.03
N VAL A 451 18.16 12.05 -2.65
CA VAL A 451 19.18 12.00 -1.59
C VAL A 451 20.37 12.88 -1.96
N VAL A 452 20.88 12.78 -3.19
CA VAL A 452 22.00 13.61 -3.64
C VAL A 452 21.62 15.08 -3.75
N ALA A 453 20.41 15.42 -4.20
CA ALA A 453 19.90 16.78 -4.29
C ALA A 453 19.83 17.43 -2.90
N LEU A 454 19.35 16.71 -1.89
CA LEU A 454 19.30 17.18 -0.51
C LEU A 454 20.69 17.38 0.09
N ILE A 455 21.65 16.49 -0.21
CA ILE A 455 23.04 16.61 0.26
C ILE A 455 23.78 17.78 -0.40
N THR A 456 23.61 17.92 -1.72
CA THR A 456 24.28 18.96 -2.53
C THR A 456 23.60 20.32 -2.42
N GLY A 457 22.36 20.35 -1.96
CA GLY A 457 21.47 21.51 -2.04
C GLY A 457 21.12 21.90 -3.47
N SER A 458 21.26 21.01 -4.47
CA SER A 458 20.97 21.32 -5.88
C SER A 458 19.46 21.37 -6.13
N VAL A 459 18.96 22.52 -6.59
CA VAL A 459 17.53 22.70 -6.83
C VAL A 459 17.13 22.19 -8.22
N GLY A 460 18.03 22.27 -9.20
CA GLY A 460 17.81 21.64 -10.51
C GLY A 460 17.63 20.13 -10.37
N LEU A 461 18.52 19.48 -9.61
CA LEU A 461 18.42 18.04 -9.34
C LEU A 461 17.22 17.68 -8.45
N LEU A 462 16.86 18.55 -7.50
CA LEU A 462 15.66 18.37 -6.67
C LEU A 462 14.38 18.39 -7.51
N GLY A 463 14.26 19.32 -8.45
CA GLY A 463 13.11 19.39 -9.36
C GLY A 463 12.96 18.13 -10.21
N ASP A 464 14.07 17.62 -10.74
CA ASP A 464 14.09 16.39 -11.55
C ASP A 464 13.73 15.14 -10.72
N ALA A 465 14.31 15.02 -9.52
CA ALA A 465 14.01 13.94 -8.59
C ALA A 465 12.52 13.93 -8.17
N LEU A 466 11.96 15.10 -7.86
CA LEU A 466 10.56 15.25 -7.49
C LEU A 466 9.62 14.90 -8.65
N HIS A 467 9.99 15.23 -9.88
CA HIS A 467 9.25 14.84 -11.08
C HIS A 467 9.23 13.31 -11.24
N ASN A 468 10.41 12.66 -11.20
CA ASN A 468 10.53 11.19 -11.29
C ASN A 468 9.73 10.47 -10.18
N LEU A 469 9.75 10.98 -8.94
CA LEU A 469 8.97 10.44 -7.83
C LEU A 469 7.46 10.72 -7.96
N SER A 470 7.11 11.88 -8.50
CA SER A 470 5.72 12.22 -8.82
C SER A 470 5.14 11.26 -9.85
N ASP A 471 5.90 10.85 -10.87
CA ASP A 471 5.44 9.87 -11.86
C ASP A 471 5.15 8.49 -11.26
N VAL A 472 5.95 8.06 -10.30
CA VAL A 472 5.72 6.81 -9.56
C VAL A 472 4.48 6.92 -8.67
N SER A 473 4.31 8.06 -8.00
CA SER A 473 3.16 8.33 -7.13
C SER A 473 1.85 8.45 -7.92
N THR A 474 1.86 9.20 -9.01
CA THR A 474 0.72 9.41 -9.90
C THR A 474 0.28 8.11 -10.56
N SER A 475 1.22 7.22 -10.90
CA SER A 475 0.92 5.84 -11.33
C SER A 475 0.11 5.05 -10.30
N ALA A 476 0.40 5.22 -9.00
CA ALA A 476 -0.38 4.59 -7.93
C ALA A 476 -1.80 5.18 -7.81
N VAL A 477 -1.94 6.50 -7.97
CA VAL A 477 -3.24 7.20 -7.98
C VAL A 477 -4.09 6.72 -9.16
N VAL A 478 -3.53 6.67 -10.36
CA VAL A 478 -4.21 6.14 -11.57
C VAL A 478 -4.62 4.68 -11.38
N PHE A 479 -3.74 3.86 -10.82
CA PHE A 479 -4.05 2.46 -10.52
C PHE A 479 -5.22 2.32 -9.54
N LEU A 480 -5.28 3.18 -8.52
CA LEU A 480 -6.39 3.22 -7.57
C LEU A 480 -7.70 3.63 -8.27
N GLY A 481 -7.66 4.68 -9.11
CA GLY A 481 -8.79 5.14 -9.92
C GLY A 481 -9.35 4.02 -10.80
N PHE A 482 -8.49 3.35 -11.56
CA PHE A 482 -8.85 2.20 -12.39
C PHE A 482 -9.45 1.03 -11.58
N ARG A 483 -8.96 0.83 -10.36
CA ARG A 483 -9.47 -0.24 -9.51
C ARG A 483 -10.85 0.09 -8.97
N ILE A 484 -11.11 1.35 -8.64
CA ILE A 484 -12.42 1.83 -8.18
C ILE A 484 -13.42 1.83 -9.36
N SER A 485 -13.00 2.20 -10.56
CA SER A 485 -13.88 2.25 -11.74
C SER A 485 -14.45 0.90 -12.15
N LYS A 486 -13.75 -0.20 -11.83
CA LYS A 486 -14.23 -1.58 -12.05
C LYS A 486 -15.36 -2.03 -11.14
N ARG A 487 -15.83 -1.20 -10.20
CA ARG A 487 -16.97 -1.54 -9.35
C ARG A 487 -18.26 -1.55 -10.16
N THR A 488 -19.11 -2.53 -9.90
CA THR A 488 -20.43 -2.64 -10.54
C THR A 488 -21.31 -1.44 -10.17
N PRO A 489 -22.21 -1.00 -11.06
CA PRO A 489 -23.22 -0.01 -10.75
C PRO A 489 -24.08 -0.43 -9.56
N THR A 490 -24.47 0.55 -8.74
CA THR A 490 -25.37 0.38 -7.59
C THR A 490 -26.52 1.37 -7.70
N GLU A 491 -27.58 1.23 -6.88
CA GLU A 491 -28.69 2.20 -6.86
C GLU A 491 -28.24 3.64 -6.61
N ARG A 492 -27.26 3.82 -5.72
CA ARG A 492 -26.68 5.14 -5.41
C ARG A 492 -25.80 5.67 -6.54
N TYR A 493 -25.22 4.79 -7.36
CA TYR A 493 -24.35 5.14 -8.49
C TYR A 493 -24.81 4.37 -9.75
N PRO A 494 -25.92 4.80 -10.39
CA PRO A 494 -26.57 4.03 -11.46
C PRO A 494 -25.75 3.89 -12.73
N TYR A 495 -24.81 4.81 -12.96
CA TYR A 495 -23.88 4.80 -14.09
C TYR A 495 -22.56 4.08 -13.79
N GLY A 496 -22.40 3.54 -12.58
CA GLY A 496 -21.17 2.91 -12.13
C GLY A 496 -20.14 3.89 -11.58
N TRP A 497 -18.92 3.39 -11.40
CA TRP A 497 -17.81 4.13 -10.81
C TRP A 497 -16.79 4.61 -11.85
N GLU A 498 -17.15 4.63 -13.13
CA GLU A 498 -16.24 4.95 -14.25
C GLU A 498 -15.53 6.31 -14.08
N ARG A 499 -16.22 7.33 -13.55
CA ARG A 499 -15.64 8.65 -13.26
C ARG A 499 -14.55 8.65 -12.17
N ALA A 500 -14.36 7.56 -11.44
CA ALA A 500 -13.24 7.44 -10.50
C ALA A 500 -11.88 7.51 -11.21
N GLU A 501 -11.81 7.20 -12.50
CA GLU A 501 -10.60 7.42 -13.32
C GLU A 501 -10.34 8.91 -13.58
N ASP A 502 -11.39 9.68 -13.89
CA ASP A 502 -11.28 11.12 -14.09
C ASP A 502 -10.87 11.84 -12.78
N LEU A 503 -11.42 11.40 -11.64
CA LEU A 503 -11.02 11.87 -10.31
C LEU A 503 -9.58 11.51 -9.95
N ALA A 504 -9.11 10.33 -10.36
CA ALA A 504 -7.71 9.97 -10.20
C ALA A 504 -6.81 10.88 -11.04
N GLY A 505 -7.22 11.22 -12.26
CA GLY A 505 -6.56 12.25 -13.07
C GLY A 505 -6.44 13.58 -12.34
N LEU A 506 -7.51 14.06 -11.68
CA LEU A 506 -7.43 15.29 -10.88
C LEU A 506 -6.40 15.19 -9.74
N GLY A 507 -6.33 14.02 -9.08
CA GLY A 507 -5.30 13.74 -8.08
C GLY A 507 -3.88 13.80 -8.67
N VAL A 508 -3.68 13.29 -9.88
CA VAL A 508 -2.40 13.37 -10.60
C VAL A 508 -2.01 14.82 -10.85
N ALA A 509 -2.94 15.63 -11.36
CA ALA A 509 -2.69 17.05 -11.59
C ALA A 509 -2.29 17.79 -10.31
N LEU A 510 -2.94 17.50 -9.17
CA LEU A 510 -2.60 18.12 -7.88
C LEU A 510 -1.17 17.81 -7.43
N VAL A 511 -0.72 16.57 -7.58
CA VAL A 511 0.67 16.18 -7.25
C VAL A 511 1.65 16.93 -8.14
N ILE A 512 1.39 16.99 -9.46
CA ILE A 512 2.26 17.71 -10.41
C ILE A 512 2.38 19.19 -10.04
N TRP A 513 1.25 19.86 -9.77
CA TRP A 513 1.26 21.27 -9.37
C TRP A 513 1.96 21.51 -8.02
N ALA A 514 1.77 20.62 -7.04
CA ALA A 514 2.47 20.73 -5.76
C ALA A 514 4.00 20.61 -5.93
N SER A 515 4.46 19.66 -6.74
CA SER A 515 5.88 19.48 -7.07
C SER A 515 6.44 20.70 -7.81
N ALA A 516 5.70 21.25 -8.78
CA ALA A 516 6.09 22.45 -9.51
C ALA A 516 6.23 23.67 -8.60
N VAL A 517 5.24 23.91 -7.72
CA VAL A 517 5.27 25.02 -6.76
C VAL A 517 6.44 24.88 -5.81
N PHE A 518 6.66 23.69 -5.25
CA PHE A 518 7.77 23.45 -4.33
C PHE A 518 9.13 23.67 -5.00
N ALA A 519 9.37 23.05 -6.15
CA ALA A 519 10.62 23.22 -6.89
C ALA A 519 10.82 24.68 -7.34
N GLY A 520 9.76 25.36 -7.73
CA GLY A 520 9.79 26.77 -8.14
C GLY A 520 10.13 27.71 -7.00
N VAL A 521 9.47 27.56 -5.85
CA VAL A 521 9.75 28.37 -4.64
C VAL A 521 11.18 28.18 -4.19
N GLU A 522 11.67 26.93 -4.16
CA GLU A 522 13.04 26.64 -3.76
C GLU A 522 14.05 27.22 -4.78
N SER A 523 13.73 27.18 -6.08
CA SER A 523 14.59 27.75 -7.13
C SER A 523 14.69 29.27 -7.00
N VAL A 524 13.56 29.95 -6.78
CA VAL A 524 13.51 31.40 -6.56
C VAL A 524 14.24 31.77 -5.27
N ARG A 525 13.99 31.05 -4.17
CA ARG A 525 14.63 31.29 -2.88
C ARG A 525 16.15 31.18 -3.00
N LYS A 526 16.64 30.11 -3.62
CA LYS A 526 18.07 29.91 -3.84
C LYS A 526 18.70 30.98 -4.73
N LEU A 527 17.98 31.40 -5.78
CA LEU A 527 18.42 32.48 -6.67
C LEU A 527 18.56 33.82 -5.92
N LEU A 528 17.60 34.14 -5.04
CA LEU A 528 17.59 35.38 -4.27
C LEU A 528 18.58 35.37 -3.10
N ALA A 529 18.73 34.23 -2.42
CA ALA A 529 19.65 34.05 -1.29
C ALA A 529 21.13 33.92 -1.73
N ASN A 530 21.37 33.71 -3.04
CA ASN A 530 22.69 33.51 -3.63
C ASN A 530 23.48 32.34 -2.96
N GLU A 531 22.73 31.32 -2.52
CA GLU A 531 23.26 30.13 -1.89
C GLU A 531 23.92 29.21 -2.93
N GLY A 532 25.15 28.76 -2.64
CA GLY A 532 25.90 27.89 -3.55
C GLY A 532 25.47 26.43 -3.46
N THR A 533 25.63 25.69 -4.56
CA THR A 533 25.51 24.22 -4.55
C THR A 533 26.81 23.61 -4.03
N SER A 534 26.73 22.81 -2.97
CA SER A 534 27.87 22.06 -2.43
C SER A 534 28.05 20.75 -3.21
N HIS A 535 29.23 20.14 -3.13
CA HIS A 535 29.49 18.81 -3.71
C HIS A 535 29.05 18.65 -5.19
N VAL A 536 29.33 19.66 -6.03
CA VAL A 536 28.90 19.73 -7.44
C VAL A 536 29.22 18.45 -8.23
N GLY A 537 30.36 17.81 -7.98
CA GLY A 537 30.72 16.54 -8.63
C GLY A 537 29.74 15.40 -8.33
N ALA A 538 29.23 15.32 -7.09
CA ALA A 538 28.20 14.34 -6.74
C ALA A 538 26.86 14.68 -7.42
N GLY A 539 26.50 15.97 -7.48
CA GLY A 539 25.31 16.44 -8.19
C GLY A 539 25.35 16.10 -9.68
N ILE A 540 26.50 16.35 -10.34
CA ILE A 540 26.72 16.01 -11.76
C ILE A 540 26.60 14.50 -11.96
N ALA A 541 27.23 13.69 -11.10
CA ALA A 541 27.14 12.23 -11.18
C ALA A 541 25.70 11.73 -11.03
N ALA A 542 24.92 12.34 -10.13
CA ALA A 542 23.50 12.02 -9.96
C ALA A 542 22.67 12.42 -11.18
N ALA A 543 22.86 13.63 -11.74
CA ALA A 543 22.15 14.04 -12.95
C ALA A 543 22.47 13.14 -14.16
N VAL A 544 23.73 12.69 -14.29
CA VAL A 544 24.12 11.70 -15.31
C VAL A 544 23.42 10.35 -15.07
N LEU A 545 23.36 9.89 -13.80
CA LEU A 545 22.61 8.68 -13.44
C LEU A 545 21.12 8.81 -13.76
N GLY A 546 20.53 9.98 -13.56
CA GLY A 546 19.18 10.36 -13.98
C GLY A 546 18.92 10.16 -15.45
N ILE A 547 19.71 10.84 -16.28
CA ILE A 547 19.65 10.74 -17.74
C ILE A 547 19.77 9.29 -18.19
N VAL A 548 20.75 8.55 -17.65
CA VAL A 548 20.95 7.13 -17.99
C VAL A 548 19.76 6.28 -17.55
N GLY A 549 19.23 6.50 -16.35
CA GLY A 549 18.07 5.80 -15.82
C GLY A 549 16.82 6.00 -16.69
N ASN A 550 16.48 7.26 -16.97
CA ASN A 550 15.35 7.64 -17.81
C ASN A 550 15.49 7.11 -19.24
N GLN A 551 16.71 7.17 -19.81
CA GLN A 551 16.98 6.63 -21.14
C GLN A 551 16.86 5.09 -21.19
N LEU A 552 17.32 4.37 -20.16
CA LEU A 552 17.18 2.91 -20.07
C LEU A 552 15.71 2.51 -19.97
N VAL A 553 14.93 3.23 -19.15
CA VAL A 553 13.48 3.03 -19.02
C VAL A 553 12.77 3.29 -20.34
N ALA A 554 13.04 4.43 -20.99
CA ALA A 554 12.47 4.78 -22.28
C ALA A 554 12.78 3.72 -23.35
N HIS A 555 14.04 3.27 -23.42
CA HIS A 555 14.47 2.25 -24.38
C HIS A 555 13.79 0.89 -24.13
N TYR A 556 13.63 0.50 -22.86
CA TYR A 556 12.93 -0.73 -22.49
C TYR A 556 11.44 -0.67 -22.81
N LYS A 557 10.74 0.42 -22.43
CA LYS A 557 9.33 0.67 -22.78
C LYS A 557 9.13 0.62 -24.29
N LEU A 558 10.02 1.26 -25.07
CA LEU A 558 9.95 1.29 -26.52
C LEU A 558 10.15 -0.09 -27.16
N ARG A 559 11.12 -0.87 -26.68
CA ARG A 559 11.35 -2.24 -27.18
C ARG A 559 10.15 -3.13 -26.92
N VAL A 560 9.61 -3.12 -25.70
CA VAL A 560 8.44 -3.94 -25.37
C VAL A 560 7.24 -3.44 -26.15
N GLY A 561 7.00 -2.13 -26.19
CA GLY A 561 5.87 -1.50 -26.89
C GLY A 561 5.82 -1.84 -28.36
N ARG A 562 6.96 -1.81 -29.07
CA ARG A 562 7.05 -2.24 -30.47
C ARG A 562 6.86 -3.74 -30.64
N ARG A 563 7.33 -4.58 -29.72
CA ARG A 563 7.14 -6.04 -29.80
C ARG A 563 5.68 -6.44 -29.66
N ILE A 564 4.92 -5.77 -28.80
CA ILE A 564 3.49 -6.04 -28.56
C ILE A 564 2.56 -5.10 -29.33
N GLN A 565 3.10 -4.29 -30.26
CA GLN A 565 2.36 -3.28 -31.04
C GLN A 565 1.47 -2.35 -30.16
N SER A 566 1.91 -2.03 -28.94
CA SER A 566 1.16 -1.21 -28.00
C SER A 566 1.48 0.27 -28.21
N ALA A 567 0.56 0.99 -28.86
CA ALA A 567 0.65 2.44 -29.04
C ALA A 567 0.75 3.19 -27.70
N THR A 568 0.05 2.71 -26.67
CA THR A 568 0.09 3.30 -25.32
C THR A 568 1.46 3.19 -24.67
N LEU A 569 2.11 2.02 -24.74
CA LEU A 569 3.45 1.83 -24.16
C LEU A 569 4.53 2.57 -24.97
N VAL A 570 4.34 2.73 -26.29
CA VAL A 570 5.21 3.56 -27.13
C VAL A 570 5.05 5.04 -26.80
N SER A 571 3.84 5.51 -26.50
CA SER A 571 3.59 6.89 -26.04
C SER A 571 4.26 7.15 -24.69
N ASP A 572 4.08 6.24 -23.73
CA ASP A 572 4.73 6.29 -22.42
C ASP A 572 6.27 6.25 -22.51
N ALA A 573 6.82 5.53 -23.50
CA ALA A 573 8.26 5.56 -23.78
C ALA A 573 8.76 6.94 -24.27
N LYS A 574 7.96 7.65 -25.07
CA LYS A 574 8.30 9.02 -25.50
C LYS A 574 8.24 10.00 -24.33
N HIS A 575 7.30 9.82 -23.42
CA HIS A 575 7.23 10.61 -22.19
C HIS A 575 8.52 10.46 -21.36
N SER A 576 8.96 9.22 -21.10
CA SER A 576 10.24 8.98 -20.40
C SER A 576 11.48 9.50 -21.11
N TRP A 577 11.41 9.77 -22.42
CA TRP A 577 12.49 10.44 -23.14
C TRP A 577 12.49 11.96 -22.91
N LEU A 578 11.31 12.58 -22.77
CA LEU A 578 11.19 13.98 -22.35
C LEU A 578 11.68 14.17 -20.91
N ASP A 579 11.50 13.19 -20.04
CA ASP A 579 12.03 13.23 -18.66
C ASP A 579 13.57 13.21 -18.66
N ALA A 580 14.20 12.42 -19.54
CA ALA A 580 15.66 12.46 -19.70
C ALA A 580 16.17 13.84 -20.18
N LEU A 581 15.35 14.59 -20.93
CA LEU A 581 15.66 15.95 -21.34
C LEU A 581 15.57 16.94 -20.17
N SER A 582 14.62 16.75 -19.25
CA SER A 582 14.56 17.49 -17.98
C SER A 582 15.83 17.28 -17.15
N SER A 583 16.27 16.03 -16.98
CA SER A 583 17.52 15.68 -16.28
C SER A 583 18.75 16.31 -16.92
N ALA A 584 18.77 16.43 -18.26
CA ALA A 584 19.83 17.13 -18.98
C ALA A 584 19.86 18.63 -18.69
N GLY A 585 18.71 19.26 -18.45
CA GLY A 585 18.59 20.64 -17.98
C GLY A 585 19.25 20.84 -16.61
N ALA A 586 18.99 19.94 -15.66
CA ALA A 586 19.63 19.95 -14.34
C ALA A 586 21.16 19.76 -14.44
N LEU A 587 21.61 18.83 -15.29
CA LEU A 587 23.04 18.62 -15.56
C LEU A 587 23.71 19.87 -16.13
N ALA A 588 23.06 20.59 -17.05
CA ALA A 588 23.58 21.83 -17.61
C ALA A 588 23.73 22.92 -16.54
N GLY A 589 22.74 23.06 -15.65
CA GLY A 589 22.80 23.99 -14.51
C GLY A 589 23.95 23.68 -13.57
N LEU A 590 24.12 22.41 -13.19
CA LEU A 590 25.21 21.96 -12.34
C LEU A 590 26.59 22.11 -12.99
N SER A 591 26.67 21.89 -14.31
CA SER A 591 27.90 22.13 -15.09
C SER A 591 28.27 23.61 -15.08
N ALA A 592 27.30 24.51 -15.21
CA ALA A 592 27.54 25.96 -15.08
C ALA A 592 28.07 26.33 -13.67
N VAL A 593 27.53 25.70 -12.61
CA VAL A 593 28.08 25.86 -11.24
C VAL A 593 29.52 25.36 -11.15
N ALA A 594 29.86 24.25 -11.82
CA ALA A 594 31.23 23.75 -11.86
C ALA A 594 32.21 24.72 -12.54
N PHE A 595 31.75 25.53 -13.50
CA PHE A 595 32.50 26.63 -14.11
C PHE A 595 32.47 27.95 -13.31
N GLY A 596 32.00 27.90 -12.05
CA GLY A 596 31.96 29.05 -11.14
C GLY A 596 30.69 29.90 -11.22
N GLN A 597 29.73 29.56 -12.09
CA GLN A 597 28.47 30.29 -12.23
C GLN A 597 27.43 29.79 -11.23
N ARG A 598 27.42 30.38 -10.02
CA ARG A 598 26.53 29.95 -8.91
C ARG A 598 25.04 30.02 -9.22
N TRP A 599 24.62 30.90 -10.13
CA TRP A 599 23.23 31.05 -10.57
C TRP A 599 22.77 29.93 -11.52
N GLY A 600 23.68 29.09 -12.02
CA GLY A 600 23.35 28.07 -13.02
C GLY A 600 22.33 27.03 -12.53
N ASP A 601 22.51 26.53 -11.31
CA ASP A 601 21.62 25.54 -10.70
C ASP A 601 20.19 26.07 -10.42
N PRO A 602 19.99 27.23 -9.78
CA PRO A 602 18.63 27.77 -9.59
C PRO A 602 17.95 28.15 -10.92
N VAL A 603 18.69 28.60 -11.94
CA VAL A 603 18.11 28.85 -13.27
C VAL A 603 17.68 27.54 -13.95
N ALA A 604 18.46 26.47 -13.82
CA ALA A 604 18.05 25.15 -14.29
C ALA A 604 16.82 24.63 -13.54
N GLY A 605 16.76 24.83 -12.22
CA GLY A 605 15.58 24.52 -11.40
C GLY A 605 14.32 25.24 -11.92
N LEU A 606 14.41 26.54 -12.21
CA LEU A 606 13.30 27.30 -12.82
C LEU A 606 12.90 26.76 -14.19
N ALA A 607 13.86 26.39 -15.04
CA ALA A 607 13.58 25.82 -16.36
C ALA A 607 12.83 24.48 -16.25
N VAL A 608 13.27 23.60 -15.34
CA VAL A 608 12.58 22.35 -15.03
C VAL A 608 11.18 22.62 -14.48
N THR A 609 11.02 23.57 -13.55
CA THR A 609 9.70 23.96 -13.04
C THR A 609 8.76 24.44 -14.16
N LEU A 610 9.25 25.26 -15.10
CA LEU A 610 8.44 25.72 -16.24
C LEU A 610 7.98 24.55 -17.13
N PHE A 611 8.87 23.57 -17.34
CA PHE A 611 8.52 22.34 -18.05
C PHE A 611 7.43 21.55 -17.32
N ILE A 612 7.58 21.34 -16.00
CA ILE A 612 6.56 20.66 -15.18
C ILE A 612 5.23 21.42 -15.22
N CYS A 613 5.23 22.75 -15.15
CA CYS A 613 4.02 23.57 -15.27
C CYS A 613 3.31 23.40 -16.61
N HIS A 614 4.06 23.26 -17.72
CA HIS A 614 3.49 23.02 -19.04
C HIS A 614 2.77 21.67 -19.09
N VAL A 615 3.43 20.60 -18.63
CA VAL A 615 2.84 19.25 -18.54
C VAL A 615 1.62 19.26 -17.61
N GLY A 616 1.72 19.93 -16.45
CA GLY A 616 0.62 20.09 -15.50
C GLY A 616 -0.60 20.79 -16.11
N TYR A 617 -0.39 21.84 -16.92
CA TYR A 617 -1.47 22.52 -17.63
C TYR A 617 -2.14 21.63 -18.67
N GLU A 618 -1.38 20.91 -19.48
CA GLU A 618 -1.90 19.99 -20.49
C GLU A 618 -2.78 18.91 -19.86
N VAL A 619 -2.27 18.24 -18.82
CA VAL A 619 -3.01 17.21 -18.07
C VAL A 619 -4.27 17.79 -17.43
N THR A 620 -4.17 18.94 -16.77
CA THR A 620 -5.32 19.60 -16.10
C THR A 620 -6.40 19.99 -17.10
N ARG A 621 -6.00 20.55 -18.26
CA ARG A 621 -6.92 20.95 -19.33
C ARG A 621 -7.70 19.75 -19.88
N ASP A 622 -7.03 18.63 -20.09
CA ASP A 622 -7.65 17.43 -20.64
C ASP A 622 -8.62 16.78 -19.65
N ILE A 623 -8.25 16.72 -18.36
CA ILE A 623 -9.16 16.26 -17.30
C ILE A 623 -10.36 17.20 -17.18
N GLY A 624 -10.13 18.52 -17.18
CA GLY A 624 -11.19 19.52 -17.10
C GLY A 624 -12.19 19.39 -18.24
N ARG A 625 -11.71 19.22 -19.48
CA ARG A 625 -12.56 18.94 -20.65
C ARG A 625 -13.40 17.68 -20.45
N ARG A 626 -12.81 16.58 -19.98
CA ARG A 626 -13.54 15.32 -19.73
C ARG A 626 -14.60 15.48 -18.65
N LEU A 627 -14.31 16.19 -17.57
CA LEU A 627 -15.26 16.43 -16.48
C LEU A 627 -16.46 17.30 -16.92
N LEU A 628 -16.22 18.22 -17.86
CA LEU A 628 -17.23 19.06 -18.49
C LEU A 628 -17.93 18.40 -19.69
N ASP A 629 -17.79 17.08 -19.85
CA ASP A 629 -18.39 16.28 -20.93
C ASP A 629 -17.94 16.72 -22.35
N GLY A 630 -16.74 17.30 -22.48
CA GLY A 630 -16.15 17.68 -23.76
C GLY A 630 -15.73 16.48 -24.62
N VAL A 631 -16.01 16.55 -25.92
CA VAL A 631 -15.67 15.53 -26.93
C VAL A 631 -15.12 16.22 -28.18
N ASP A 632 -14.24 15.55 -28.91
CA ASP A 632 -13.70 16.06 -30.18
C ASP A 632 -14.80 16.18 -31.24
N ALA A 633 -14.83 17.32 -31.95
CA ALA A 633 -15.86 17.60 -32.95
C ALA A 633 -15.92 16.53 -34.07
N GLY A 634 -14.79 15.93 -34.43
CA GLY A 634 -14.72 14.87 -35.44
C GLY A 634 -15.51 13.62 -35.05
N VAL A 635 -15.61 13.31 -33.76
CA VAL A 635 -16.39 12.17 -33.24
C VAL A 635 -17.88 12.43 -33.42
N LEU A 636 -18.34 13.65 -33.15
CA LEU A 636 -19.74 14.04 -33.34
C LEU A 636 -20.12 14.01 -34.83
N VAL A 637 -19.29 14.60 -35.70
CA VAL A 637 -19.53 14.60 -37.15
C VAL A 637 -19.57 13.16 -37.71
N ALA A 638 -18.67 12.28 -37.27
CA ALA A 638 -18.67 10.88 -37.67
C ALA A 638 -19.94 10.14 -37.21
N ALA A 639 -20.38 10.39 -35.96
CA ALA A 639 -21.60 9.79 -35.42
C ALA A 639 -22.85 10.29 -36.16
N GLU A 640 -22.97 11.60 -36.41
CA GLU A 640 -24.10 12.19 -37.14
C GLU A 640 -24.17 11.68 -38.58
N HIS A 641 -23.03 11.59 -39.26
CA HIS A 641 -22.97 11.05 -40.62
C HIS A 641 -23.35 9.56 -40.67
N ALA A 642 -22.90 8.76 -39.71
CA ALA A 642 -23.24 7.34 -39.63
C ALA A 642 -24.70 7.09 -39.24
N ALA A 643 -25.28 7.99 -38.45
CA ALA A 643 -26.68 7.93 -38.03
C ALA A 643 -27.67 8.35 -39.15
N ALA A 644 -27.19 8.95 -40.25
CA ALA A 644 -27.98 9.39 -41.40
C ALA A 644 -28.47 8.23 -42.27
N VAL A 645 -29.23 7.33 -41.65
CA VAL A 645 -29.85 6.16 -42.25
C VAL A 645 -31.22 6.53 -42.82
N GLU A 646 -31.67 5.78 -43.82
CA GLU A 646 -33.03 5.93 -44.39
C GLU A 646 -34.11 5.85 -43.29
N GLY A 647 -35.03 6.82 -43.31
CA GLY A 647 -36.10 6.96 -42.31
C GLY A 647 -35.81 7.95 -41.18
N VAL A 648 -34.63 8.61 -41.17
CA VAL A 648 -34.29 9.70 -40.27
C VAL A 648 -34.12 11.02 -41.05
N ASP A 649 -34.97 12.01 -40.78
CA ASP A 649 -35.03 13.28 -41.52
C ASP A 649 -33.96 14.28 -41.04
N HIS A 650 -33.72 14.32 -39.73
CA HIS A 650 -32.75 15.21 -39.09
C HIS A 650 -32.09 14.47 -37.94
N ILE A 651 -30.85 14.84 -37.61
CA ILE A 651 -30.04 14.17 -36.59
C ILE A 651 -29.30 15.22 -35.78
N HIS A 652 -29.25 14.98 -34.48
CA HIS A 652 -28.40 15.71 -33.57
C HIS A 652 -27.71 14.73 -32.62
N ALA A 653 -26.39 14.74 -32.59
CA ALA A 653 -25.62 13.90 -31.67
C ALA A 653 -25.07 14.71 -30.49
N ARG A 654 -25.17 14.14 -29.30
CA ARG A 654 -24.46 14.58 -28.10
C ARG A 654 -23.62 13.42 -27.60
N ALA A 655 -22.40 13.69 -27.18
CA ALA A 655 -21.51 12.65 -26.68
C ALA A 655 -20.84 13.12 -25.40
N ARG A 656 -20.46 12.15 -24.56
CA ARG A 656 -19.67 12.39 -23.36
C ARG A 656 -18.77 11.20 -23.02
N TRP A 657 -17.63 11.51 -22.42
CA TRP A 657 -16.78 10.50 -21.81
C TRP A 657 -17.25 10.17 -20.39
N THR A 658 -17.28 8.89 -20.04
CA THR A 658 -17.38 8.46 -18.65
C THR A 658 -16.23 7.49 -18.38
N GLY A 659 -15.17 7.97 -17.74
CA GLY A 659 -13.89 7.26 -17.69
C GLY A 659 -13.35 6.95 -19.10
N ARG A 660 -13.32 5.67 -19.47
CA ARG A 660 -12.87 5.19 -20.80
C ARG A 660 -13.99 4.91 -21.79
N THR A 661 -15.25 5.11 -21.40
CA THR A 661 -16.42 4.72 -22.17
C THR A 661 -16.98 5.98 -22.83
N LEU A 662 -16.92 6.06 -24.16
CA LEU A 662 -17.64 7.09 -24.91
C LEU A 662 -19.10 6.70 -25.02
N ARG A 663 -19.98 7.60 -24.57
CA ARG A 663 -21.44 7.45 -24.66
C ARG A 663 -21.95 8.46 -25.66
N ILE A 664 -22.74 8.00 -26.62
CA ILE A 664 -23.35 8.85 -27.65
C ILE A 664 -24.86 8.77 -27.53
N GLU A 665 -25.50 9.91 -27.44
CA GLU A 665 -26.94 10.10 -27.47
C GLU A 665 -27.29 10.75 -28.81
N ILE A 666 -28.17 10.09 -29.57
CA ILE A 666 -28.55 10.50 -30.92
C ILE A 666 -30.03 10.78 -30.92
N GLU A 667 -30.38 12.05 -31.16
CA GLU A 667 -31.75 12.45 -31.41
C GLU A 667 -31.98 12.41 -32.92
N GLY A 668 -32.93 11.58 -33.35
CA GLY A 668 -33.27 11.43 -34.76
C GLY A 668 -34.74 11.77 -34.98
N TRP A 669 -35.02 12.65 -35.93
CA TRP A 669 -36.39 13.02 -36.29
C TRP A 669 -36.94 12.01 -37.30
N VAL A 670 -38.09 11.43 -37.00
CA VAL A 670 -38.72 10.35 -37.76
C VAL A 670 -40.20 10.67 -38.02
N ASP A 671 -40.80 9.98 -38.99
CA ASP A 671 -42.22 10.11 -39.33
C ASP A 671 -43.11 9.92 -38.07
N PRO A 672 -43.99 10.88 -37.73
CA PRO A 672 -44.93 10.74 -36.61
C PRO A 672 -45.87 9.52 -36.70
N ALA A 673 -46.09 8.98 -37.91
CA ALA A 673 -46.90 7.79 -38.13
C ALA A 673 -46.12 6.47 -37.93
N LEU A 674 -44.81 6.53 -37.67
CA LEU A 674 -43.96 5.36 -37.50
C LEU A 674 -44.39 4.56 -36.26
N ALA A 675 -44.68 3.27 -36.44
CA ALA A 675 -45.02 2.41 -35.32
C ALA A 675 -43.83 2.28 -34.36
N VAL A 676 -44.09 2.28 -33.05
CA VAL A 676 -43.03 2.18 -32.00
C VAL A 676 -42.11 0.99 -32.22
N ARG A 677 -42.64 -0.14 -32.70
CA ARG A 677 -41.84 -1.32 -33.05
C ARG A 677 -40.81 -1.01 -34.13
N ASP A 678 -41.24 -0.32 -35.18
CA ASP A 678 -40.38 -0.03 -36.33
C ASP A 678 -39.38 1.09 -35.99
N ALA A 679 -39.75 2.03 -35.10
CA ALA A 679 -38.83 2.99 -34.50
C ALA A 679 -37.73 2.33 -33.64
N ASP A 680 -38.05 1.27 -32.88
CA ASP A 680 -37.06 0.49 -32.14
C ASP A 680 -36.08 -0.25 -33.07
N HIS A 681 -36.59 -0.82 -34.18
CA HIS A 681 -35.74 -1.42 -35.21
C HIS A 681 -34.82 -0.39 -35.88
N LEU A 682 -35.34 0.79 -36.20
CA LEU A 682 -34.56 1.91 -36.74
C LEU A 682 -33.46 2.34 -35.76
N GLY A 683 -33.79 2.46 -34.47
CA GLY A 683 -32.81 2.80 -33.43
C GLY A 683 -31.67 1.79 -33.30
N ARG A 684 -31.96 0.49 -33.44
CA ARG A 684 -30.91 -0.56 -33.49
C ARG A 684 -30.03 -0.42 -34.73
N HIS A 685 -30.61 -0.14 -35.89
CA HIS A 685 -29.84 0.08 -37.11
C HIS A 685 -28.92 1.30 -37.01
N VAL A 686 -29.42 2.42 -36.46
CA VAL A 686 -28.62 3.62 -36.20
C VAL A 686 -27.48 3.32 -35.23
N ALA A 687 -27.74 2.57 -34.15
CA ALA A 687 -26.72 2.20 -33.19
C ALA A 687 -25.61 1.33 -33.83
N ASP A 688 -25.97 0.36 -34.67
CA ASP A 688 -24.99 -0.49 -35.37
C ASP A 688 -24.15 0.31 -36.36
N ALA A 689 -24.76 1.22 -37.13
CA ALA A 689 -24.06 2.10 -38.08
C ALA A 689 -23.06 3.04 -37.36
N VAL A 690 -23.48 3.64 -36.25
CA VAL A 690 -22.64 4.53 -35.45
C VAL A 690 -21.50 3.77 -34.77
N HIS A 691 -21.75 2.54 -34.29
CA HIS A 691 -20.70 1.72 -33.70
C HIS A 691 -19.61 1.35 -34.73
N ALA A 692 -20.00 1.11 -35.99
CA ALA A 692 -19.05 0.84 -37.07
C ALA A 692 -18.19 2.07 -37.42
N ALA A 693 -18.78 3.27 -37.41
CA ALA A 693 -18.07 4.52 -37.73
C ALA A 693 -17.25 5.06 -36.54
N VAL A 694 -17.72 4.85 -35.31
CA VAL A 694 -17.08 5.30 -34.07
C VAL A 694 -16.88 4.09 -33.14
N PRO A 695 -15.82 3.29 -33.35
CA PRO A 695 -15.57 2.07 -32.56
C PRO A 695 -15.37 2.32 -31.05
N GLU A 696 -15.02 3.55 -30.69
CA GLU A 696 -14.83 4.00 -29.31
C GLU A 696 -16.18 4.14 -28.57
N ALA A 697 -17.28 4.33 -29.31
CA ALA A 697 -18.64 4.44 -28.77
C ALA A 697 -19.12 3.07 -28.27
N ARG A 698 -19.16 2.93 -26.95
CA ARG A 698 -19.55 1.67 -26.28
C ARG A 698 -21.00 1.63 -25.85
N VAL A 699 -21.62 2.81 -25.71
CA VAL A 699 -23.03 2.95 -25.35
C VAL A 699 -23.62 3.98 -26.30
N ILE A 700 -24.59 3.54 -27.11
CA ILE A 700 -25.28 4.39 -28.07
C ILE A 700 -26.77 4.35 -27.71
N THR A 701 -27.34 5.52 -27.51
CA THR A 701 -28.77 5.68 -27.21
C THR A 701 -29.41 6.45 -28.35
N PHE A 702 -30.38 5.84 -29.03
CA PHE A 702 -31.19 6.52 -30.03
C PHE A 702 -32.51 7.01 -29.40
N ILE A 703 -32.84 8.27 -29.62
CA ILE A 703 -34.04 8.94 -29.11
C ILE A 703 -34.83 9.42 -30.34
N PRO A 704 -35.88 8.69 -30.75
CA PRO A 704 -36.72 9.14 -31.85
C PRO A 704 -37.53 10.37 -31.43
N GLN A 705 -37.50 11.40 -32.26
CA GLN A 705 -38.31 12.61 -32.16
C GLN A 705 -39.31 12.61 -33.32
N ALA A 706 -40.54 13.02 -33.08
CA ALA A 706 -41.49 13.19 -34.18
C ALA A 706 -41.10 14.43 -34.99
N THR A 707 -41.00 14.32 -36.31
CA THR A 707 -40.77 15.48 -37.20
C THR A 707 -41.94 16.45 -37.03
N SER A 708 -41.68 17.62 -36.42
CA SER A 708 -42.69 18.67 -36.19
C SER A 708 -42.88 19.61 -37.39
N LEU A 709 -42.17 19.36 -38.49
CA LEU A 709 -42.33 20.12 -39.72
C LEU A 709 -43.50 19.54 -40.52
N PRO A 710 -44.53 20.34 -40.85
CA PRO A 710 -45.47 19.91 -41.87
C PRO A 710 -44.69 19.71 -43.16
N ALA A 711 -44.79 18.52 -43.76
CA ALA A 711 -44.16 18.14 -45.04
C ALA A 711 -44.60 19.01 -46.25
N ALA A 712 -45.18 20.20 -46.03
CA ALA A 712 -45.85 21.03 -47.02
C ALA A 712 -45.23 22.41 -47.28
N SER A 713 -44.21 22.90 -46.54
CA SER A 713 -43.73 24.29 -46.75
C SER A 713 -42.31 24.49 -47.30
N VAL A 714 -41.53 23.42 -47.55
CA VAL A 714 -40.17 23.57 -48.13
C VAL A 714 -40.15 23.45 -49.67
N ARG A 715 -41.28 23.11 -50.31
CA ARG A 715 -41.37 23.13 -51.79
C ARG A 715 -41.57 24.53 -52.41
N ASP A 716 -41.80 25.58 -51.61
CA ASP A 716 -42.07 26.95 -52.13
C ASP A 716 -41.04 28.02 -51.75
N ALA A 717 -39.95 27.70 -51.05
CA ALA A 717 -38.87 28.66 -50.79
C ALA A 717 -37.78 28.68 -51.90
N GLY A 718 -38.16 28.25 -53.11
CA GLY A 718 -37.37 28.34 -54.34
C GLY A 718 -38.08 29.21 -55.38
N ARG A 719 -38.31 30.49 -55.06
CA ARG A 719 -38.46 31.59 -56.04
C ARG A 719 -37.85 32.86 -55.49
#